data_AF-A0AAV8PQ16-F1
#
_entry.id   AF-A0AAV8PQ16-F1
#
_cell.length_a   1.000
_cell.length_b   1.000
_cell.length_c   1.000
_cell.angle_alpha   90.00
_cell.angle_beta   90.00
_cell.angle_gamma   90.00
#
_symmetry.space_group_name_H-M   'P 1'
#
loop_
_entity.id
_entity.type
_entity.pdbx_description
1 polymer ?
#
loop_
_entity_poly.entity_id
_entity_poly.type
_entity_poly.pdbx_seq_one_letter_code
_entity_poly.pdbx_strand_id
1 'polypeptide(L)'
;MSSFVGVLVSDPWLQSQFTQVELRGLKSNYLSAKGDSGHVTVGNLPPVMVKLKGLHEVLTEEEISAILNASYPDDNHEMDFEAYLRACLELQAQAGNKRGSVKNSSSFLKATTTTLLHTIGESEQGFFVAHINGYLGDDPFLKNYLPLDPASDDLFNLAKDGVLLCKMINVAVPGTIDERAINTKRVLNPWERNENHTLCLNSAKAIGCTVVNIGTQDLVEGRPHLVLGLISQIIKIQLLADLNLKKTPQLVELIDDSQDAEELLGLSPEKMLLKWLNFHLKRAGYKKTVTNFSSDLKDGEAYAHLLNVLAPEHCNPAALDAKDPTERAKMVLDHAEKINCKRFVTSKDIVEGSANLNLGFIAQIFHERNGLSTDCRKISFAEMMPDDVLVSREERAFRLWINSLGITTYVNNVFEDVRNGWVLLEVLDKLSPGSVNWRQATKPPIKMPFRKVENCNQIIEIGQHLKFSLVNVAGNDFVQGNKKLILAYLWQLMRFNLLQLLKNLRYHHSQGKEVTDADILKWANNKVKSAGRVSRIESFRDKNLSNGIFFLELLSSVEPRVVNWNLVTKGESDDEKRLNAIYIISVARKLGCSIFLLPEDIMEVNQKMILILTASIMYWSLQQPSEEPDQCESCVDDSSIHRAASEISIDDITSEKAPSDWEDGSLTASFISNIASDDAISETSEIENGSSTTTTIGG
;
A
#
# COMPACT_ATOMS: atom_id res chain seq x y z
N MET A 1 5.94 9.98 -19.84
CA MET A 1 6.46 11.13 -19.06
C MET A 1 5.41 11.87 -18.21
N SER A 2 4.68 11.19 -17.31
CA SER A 2 4.06 11.85 -16.13
C SER A 2 4.92 11.43 -14.94
N SER A 3 6.01 12.16 -14.74
CA SER A 3 6.81 12.05 -13.52
C SER A 3 5.89 12.19 -12.31
N PHE A 4 5.99 11.29 -11.34
CA PHE A 4 5.45 11.49 -9.99
C PHE A 4 6.23 12.63 -9.30
N VAL A 5 6.12 13.85 -9.84
CA VAL A 5 6.65 15.05 -9.21
C VAL A 5 5.75 15.32 -8.02
N GLY A 6 6.33 15.43 -6.83
CA GLY A 6 5.61 15.97 -5.69
C GLY A 6 5.03 17.34 -6.03
N VAL A 7 3.94 17.71 -5.36
CA VAL A 7 3.51 19.10 -5.36
C VAL A 7 4.54 19.87 -4.54
N LEU A 8 5.31 20.71 -5.23
CA LEU A 8 6.27 21.62 -4.62
C LEU A 8 5.54 22.90 -4.20
N VAL A 9 5.80 23.33 -2.97
CA VAL A 9 5.34 24.59 -2.39
C VAL A 9 6.59 25.39 -2.06
N SER A 10 6.65 26.66 -2.45
CA SER A 10 7.86 27.48 -2.33
C SER A 10 8.20 27.75 -0.88
N ASP A 11 7.17 27.87 -0.03
CA ASP A 11 7.28 27.96 1.42
C ASP A 11 7.53 26.58 2.06
N PRO A 12 8.73 26.30 2.60
CA PRO A 12 9.06 25.00 3.19
C PRO A 12 8.25 24.68 4.45
N TRP A 13 7.88 25.72 5.22
CA TRP A 13 7.03 25.53 6.40
C TRP A 13 5.65 25.07 5.97
N LEU A 14 5.06 25.73 4.98
CA LEU A 14 3.76 25.37 4.43
C LEU A 14 3.78 23.98 3.78
N GLN A 15 4.84 23.65 3.04
CA GLN A 15 5.04 22.31 2.45
C GLN A 15 5.06 21.20 3.51
N SER A 16 5.63 21.48 4.69
CA SER A 16 5.73 20.52 5.78
C SER A 16 4.41 20.25 6.50
N GLN A 17 3.42 21.15 6.37
CA GLN A 17 2.11 21.01 7.02
C GLN A 17 1.21 19.95 6.37
N PHE A 18 1.50 19.55 5.13
CA PHE A 18 0.65 18.65 4.34
C PHE A 18 1.47 17.51 3.76
N THR A 19 0.98 16.28 3.82
CA THR A 19 1.55 15.13 3.09
C THR A 19 1.46 15.36 1.57
N GLN A 20 2.30 14.69 0.78
CA GLN A 20 2.21 14.79 -0.68
C GLN A 20 0.89 14.26 -1.25
N VAL A 21 0.24 13.34 -0.55
CA VAL A 21 -1.11 12.86 -0.90
C VAL A 21 -2.15 13.97 -0.69
N GLU A 22 -2.10 14.66 0.45
CA GLU A 22 -2.98 15.79 0.74
C GLU A 22 -2.72 16.95 -0.23
N LEU A 23 -1.46 17.30 -0.48
CA LEU A 23 -1.12 18.37 -1.43
C LEU A 23 -1.64 18.09 -2.83
N ARG A 24 -1.60 16.84 -3.31
CA ARG A 24 -2.19 16.46 -4.61
C ARG A 24 -3.71 16.61 -4.61
N GLY A 25 -4.37 16.17 -3.55
CA GLY A 25 -5.83 16.35 -3.40
C GLY A 25 -6.21 17.82 -3.37
N LEU A 26 -5.51 18.62 -2.57
CA LEU A 26 -5.70 20.06 -2.46
C LEU A 26 -5.40 20.78 -3.78
N LYS A 27 -4.36 20.37 -4.52
CA LYS A 27 -4.04 20.91 -5.85
C LYS A 27 -5.11 20.56 -6.87
N SER A 28 -5.62 19.33 -6.86
CA SER A 28 -6.74 18.93 -7.72
C SER A 28 -7.97 19.79 -7.44
N ASN A 29 -8.30 20.00 -6.16
CA ASN A 29 -9.43 20.83 -5.76
C ASN A 29 -9.24 22.30 -6.16
N TYR A 30 -8.04 22.85 -5.94
CA TYR A 30 -7.69 24.19 -6.40
C TYR A 30 -7.85 24.34 -7.92
N LEU A 31 -7.39 23.35 -8.69
CA LEU A 31 -7.56 23.33 -10.14
C LEU A 31 -9.04 23.18 -10.56
N SER A 32 -9.85 22.43 -9.82
CA SER A 32 -11.30 22.35 -10.05
C SER A 32 -12.02 23.67 -9.75
N ALA A 33 -11.57 24.42 -8.73
CA ALA A 33 -12.08 25.75 -8.42
C ALA A 33 -11.73 26.79 -9.49
N LYS A 34 -10.67 26.54 -10.27
CA LYS A 34 -10.21 27.41 -11.36
C LYS A 34 -11.17 27.47 -12.55
N GLY A 35 -12.01 26.44 -12.74
CA GLY A 35 -13.09 26.39 -13.74
C GLY A 35 -12.69 26.89 -15.14
N ASP A 36 -13.64 27.52 -15.83
CA ASP A 36 -13.44 28.19 -17.14
C ASP A 36 -12.90 29.63 -17.00
N SER A 37 -12.88 30.20 -15.78
CA SER A 37 -12.46 31.59 -15.49
C SER A 37 -10.96 31.80 -15.52
N GLY A 38 -10.16 30.73 -15.55
CA GLY A 38 -8.70 30.81 -15.66
C GLY A 38 -7.95 31.26 -14.40
N HIS A 39 -8.67 31.68 -13.36
CA HIS A 39 -8.14 32.12 -12.05
C HIS A 39 -9.03 31.61 -10.91
N VAL A 40 -8.43 31.38 -9.73
CA VAL A 40 -9.15 30.98 -8.50
C VAL A 40 -9.38 32.21 -7.66
N THR A 41 -10.64 32.55 -7.38
CA THR A 41 -11.00 33.71 -6.54
C THR A 41 -11.65 33.28 -5.23
N VAL A 42 -11.64 34.17 -4.24
CA VAL A 42 -12.24 33.92 -2.91
C VAL A 42 -13.71 33.48 -3.03
N GLY A 43 -14.49 34.10 -3.91
CA GLY A 43 -15.91 33.75 -4.12
C GLY A 43 -16.15 32.35 -4.69
N ASN A 44 -15.18 31.76 -5.41
CA ASN A 44 -15.32 30.44 -6.04
C ASN A 44 -14.87 29.27 -5.14
N LEU A 45 -14.27 29.56 -3.99
CA LEU A 45 -13.69 28.57 -3.10
C LEU A 45 -14.68 27.87 -2.15
N PRO A 46 -15.67 28.53 -1.52
CA PRO A 46 -16.59 27.89 -0.58
C PRO A 46 -17.25 26.59 -1.09
N PRO A 47 -17.78 26.52 -2.34
CA PRO A 47 -18.42 25.31 -2.86
C PRO A 47 -17.47 24.12 -3.04
N VAL A 48 -16.16 24.40 -3.15
CA VAL A 48 -15.10 23.40 -3.31
C VAL A 48 -14.53 23.00 -1.96
N MET A 49 -14.30 23.97 -1.08
CA MET A 49 -13.73 23.75 0.25
C MET A 49 -14.69 23.03 1.20
N VAL A 50 -16.00 23.24 1.06
CA VAL A 50 -17.00 22.49 1.85
C VAL A 50 -16.95 21.00 1.58
N LYS A 51 -16.47 20.57 0.40
CA LYS A 51 -16.32 19.14 0.04
C LYS A 51 -15.05 18.51 0.61
N LEU A 52 -14.18 19.28 1.27
CA LEU A 52 -12.97 18.75 1.87
C LEU A 52 -13.30 17.84 3.05
N LYS A 53 -12.58 16.71 3.12
CA LYS A 53 -12.65 15.77 4.24
C LYS A 53 -12.34 16.50 5.55
N GLY A 54 -13.21 16.31 6.55
CA GLY A 54 -13.11 16.97 7.86
C GLY A 54 -13.82 18.32 7.96
N LEU A 55 -14.08 19.02 6.85
CA LEU A 55 -14.84 20.28 6.83
C LEU A 55 -16.32 20.05 6.52
N HIS A 56 -16.65 19.17 5.58
CA HIS A 56 -18.05 18.88 5.16
C HIS A 56 -19.01 18.43 6.28
N GLU A 57 -18.47 17.92 7.38
CA GLU A 57 -19.23 17.47 8.56
C GLU A 57 -19.35 18.54 9.65
N VAL A 58 -18.57 19.62 9.57
CA VAL A 58 -18.33 20.55 10.69
C VAL A 58 -18.63 22.01 10.33
N LEU A 59 -18.40 22.42 9.09
CA LEU A 59 -18.62 23.78 8.60
C LEU A 59 -19.56 23.77 7.40
N THR A 60 -20.51 24.71 7.36
CA THR A 60 -21.34 24.94 6.17
C THR A 60 -20.64 25.83 5.16
N GLU A 61 -21.15 25.87 3.93
CA GLU A 61 -20.59 26.70 2.86
C GLU A 61 -20.63 28.19 3.22
N GLU A 62 -21.69 28.65 3.88
CA GLU A 62 -21.84 30.03 4.34
C GLU A 62 -20.83 30.38 5.44
N GLU A 63 -20.51 29.42 6.31
CA GLU A 63 -19.51 29.60 7.37
C GLU A 63 -18.09 29.66 6.80
N ILE A 64 -17.80 28.86 5.77
CA ILE A 64 -16.54 28.92 5.04
C ILE A 64 -16.40 30.27 4.33
N SER A 65 -17.45 30.74 3.66
CA SER A 65 -17.47 32.08 3.04
C SER A 65 -17.23 33.18 4.07
N ALA A 66 -17.86 33.11 5.25
CA ALA A 66 -17.65 34.09 6.31
C ALA A 66 -16.21 34.09 6.86
N ILE A 67 -15.58 32.92 7.01
CA ILE A 67 -14.19 32.81 7.48
C ILE A 67 -13.23 33.34 6.41
N LEU A 68 -13.44 33.00 5.14
CA LEU A 68 -12.62 33.50 4.05
C LEU A 68 -12.74 35.02 3.90
N ASN A 69 -13.95 35.58 4.03
CA ASN A 69 -14.18 37.03 3.93
C ASN A 69 -13.56 37.83 5.08
N ALA A 70 -13.28 37.19 6.23
CA ALA A 70 -12.55 37.81 7.33
C ALA A 70 -11.06 38.02 7.00
N SER A 71 -10.46 37.09 6.26
CA SER A 71 -9.06 37.14 5.84
C SER A 71 -8.87 37.82 4.47
N TYR A 72 -9.89 37.76 3.60
CA TYR A 72 -9.89 38.30 2.24
C TYR A 72 -11.23 38.99 1.93
N PRO A 73 -11.37 40.32 2.15
CA PRO A 73 -12.65 41.03 2.04
C PRO A 73 -13.21 41.20 0.62
N ASP A 74 -12.41 40.91 -0.42
CA ASP A 74 -12.79 41.07 -1.83
C ASP A 74 -13.00 39.69 -2.48
N ASP A 75 -14.24 39.42 -2.90
CA ASP A 75 -14.64 38.16 -3.53
C ASP A 75 -13.91 37.89 -4.85
N ASN A 76 -13.42 38.94 -5.52
CA ASN A 76 -12.65 38.84 -6.77
C ASN A 76 -11.14 38.70 -6.55
N HIS A 77 -10.68 38.69 -5.29
CA HIS A 77 -9.26 38.53 -4.99
C HIS A 77 -8.77 37.18 -5.51
N GLU A 78 -7.78 37.22 -6.42
CA GLU A 78 -7.15 36.02 -6.94
C GLU A 78 -6.27 35.37 -5.87
N MET A 79 -6.50 34.09 -5.61
CA MET A 79 -5.72 33.30 -4.69
C MET A 79 -4.78 32.39 -5.46
N ASP A 80 -3.48 32.53 -5.22
CA ASP A 80 -2.52 31.53 -5.65
C ASP A 80 -2.66 30.24 -4.81
N PHE A 81 -1.92 29.21 -5.22
CA PHE A 81 -2.03 27.91 -4.56
C PHE A 81 -1.55 27.95 -3.09
N GLU A 82 -0.57 28.79 -2.74
CA GLU A 82 -0.07 28.88 -1.37
C GLU A 82 -1.04 29.62 -0.44
N ALA A 83 -1.67 30.70 -0.93
CA ALA A 83 -2.74 31.39 -0.23
C ALA A 83 -3.92 30.45 0.02
N TYR A 84 -4.27 29.62 -0.96
CA TYR A 84 -5.29 28.58 -0.81
C TYR A 84 -4.92 27.54 0.27
N LEU A 85 -3.66 27.10 0.33
CA LEU A 85 -3.18 26.19 1.37
C LEU A 85 -3.24 26.83 2.77
N ARG A 86 -2.86 28.10 2.91
CA ARG A 86 -2.97 28.83 4.19
C ARG A 86 -4.43 28.97 4.64
N ALA A 87 -5.34 29.28 3.73
CA ALA A 87 -6.78 29.32 4.01
C ALA A 87 -7.33 27.95 4.44
N CYS A 88 -6.85 26.85 3.83
CA CYS A 88 -7.20 25.50 4.27
C CYS A 88 -6.79 25.24 5.74
N LEU A 89 -5.59 25.66 6.15
CA LEU A 89 -5.13 25.51 7.54
C LEU A 89 -5.98 26.31 8.52
N GLU A 90 -6.35 27.54 8.16
CA GLU A 90 -7.20 28.40 8.98
C GLU A 90 -8.59 27.79 9.19
N LEU A 91 -9.21 27.28 8.12
CA LEU A 91 -10.48 26.57 8.18
C LEU A 91 -10.40 25.30 9.04
N GLN A 92 -9.30 24.54 8.93
CA GLN A 92 -9.08 23.36 9.75
C GLN A 92 -8.92 23.71 11.23
N ALA A 93 -8.21 24.78 11.56
CA ALA A 93 -8.07 25.26 12.94
C ALA A 93 -9.42 25.71 13.52
N GLN A 94 -10.22 26.44 12.74
CA GLN A 94 -11.58 26.87 13.11
C GLN A 94 -12.53 25.68 13.31
N ALA A 95 -12.50 24.70 12.40
CA ALA A 95 -13.26 23.46 12.53
C ALA A 95 -12.84 22.65 13.78
N GLY A 96 -11.55 22.64 14.11
CA GLY A 96 -11.02 22.06 15.34
C GLY A 96 -11.57 22.73 16.61
N ASN A 97 -11.65 24.06 16.60
CA ASN A 97 -12.21 24.83 17.72
C ASN A 97 -13.72 24.63 17.90
N LYS A 98 -14.48 24.52 16.80
CA LYS A 98 -15.93 24.25 16.81
C LYS A 98 -16.28 22.85 17.35
N ARG A 99 -15.36 21.88 17.19
CA ARG A 99 -15.49 20.55 17.81
C ARG A 99 -15.35 20.56 19.33
N GLY A 100 -14.93 21.67 19.95
CA GLY A 100 -15.04 21.96 21.39
C GLY A 100 -14.65 20.84 22.36
N SER A 101 -13.44 20.94 22.93
CA SER A 101 -13.08 20.45 24.28
C SER A 101 -13.72 19.15 24.78
N VAL A 102 -13.54 18.04 24.07
CA VAL A 102 -13.61 16.72 24.71
C VAL A 102 -12.20 16.39 25.24
N LYS A 103 -11.97 16.70 26.52
CA LYS A 103 -10.88 16.14 27.33
C LYS A 103 -11.08 14.64 27.57
N ASN A 104 -11.31 13.88 26.49
CA ASN A 104 -11.03 12.45 26.49
C ASN A 104 -9.67 12.30 25.84
N SER A 105 -8.64 12.38 26.67
CA SER A 105 -7.38 11.68 26.49
C SER A 105 -7.63 10.17 26.48
N SER A 106 -8.47 9.69 25.57
CA SER A 106 -8.54 8.29 25.14
C SER A 106 -7.71 8.21 23.85
N SER A 107 -6.41 8.16 24.09
CA SER A 107 -5.44 7.37 23.36
C SER A 107 -5.99 6.59 22.15
N PHE A 108 -5.38 6.87 20.99
CA PHE A 108 -4.63 5.86 20.24
C PHE A 108 -5.48 4.68 19.71
N LEU A 109 -5.63 4.58 18.37
CA LEU A 109 -6.21 3.46 17.57
C LEU A 109 -7.54 3.70 16.81
N LYS A 110 -8.06 4.93 16.68
CA LYS A 110 -9.20 5.18 15.75
C LYS A 110 -8.88 5.85 14.42
N ALA A 111 -7.61 6.13 14.17
CA ALA A 111 -7.12 6.41 12.84
C ALA A 111 -5.75 5.74 12.71
N THR A 112 -5.61 4.77 11.80
CA THR A 112 -4.31 4.25 11.35
C THR A 112 -3.55 5.29 10.50
N THR A 113 -3.84 6.57 10.75
CA THR A 113 -3.43 7.74 9.99
C THR A 113 -2.64 8.59 10.98
N THR A 114 -1.32 8.49 10.94
CA THR A 114 -0.37 9.33 11.69
C THR A 114 -0.40 10.76 11.14
N THR A 115 -1.53 11.46 11.24
CA THR A 115 -1.72 12.85 10.77
C THR A 115 -1.95 13.85 11.90
N LEU A 116 -1.61 13.52 13.15
CA LEU A 116 -1.52 14.53 14.19
C LEU A 116 -0.05 14.75 14.56
N LEU A 117 0.50 15.82 13.98
CA LEU A 117 1.74 16.48 14.37
C LEU A 117 1.71 16.77 15.88
N HIS A 118 2.26 15.90 16.72
CA HIS A 118 2.73 16.29 18.05
C HIS A 118 3.93 15.41 18.45
N THR A 119 5.09 16.07 18.49
CA THR A 119 6.35 15.69 19.15
C THR A 119 6.88 14.31 18.80
N ILE A 120 7.89 14.25 17.94
CA ILE A 120 8.76 13.07 17.82
C ILE A 120 9.23 12.75 19.24
N GLY A 121 8.84 11.60 19.77
CA GLY A 121 9.37 11.14 21.04
C GLY A 121 10.85 10.85 20.84
N GLU A 122 11.74 11.65 21.42
CA GLU A 122 13.19 11.41 21.38
C GLU A 122 13.52 9.97 21.80
N SER A 123 12.79 9.43 22.78
CA SER A 123 12.87 8.02 23.19
C SER A 123 12.46 7.02 22.11
N GLU A 124 11.42 7.32 21.31
CA GLU A 124 10.98 6.44 20.22
C GLU A 124 11.98 6.41 19.06
N GLN A 125 12.51 7.58 18.69
CA GLN A 125 13.61 7.65 17.73
C GLN A 125 14.83 6.88 18.25
N GLY A 126 15.16 7.08 19.53
CA GLY A 126 16.22 6.36 20.22
C GLY A 126 16.10 4.84 20.08
N PHE A 127 14.91 4.33 20.36
CA PHE A 127 14.56 2.92 20.24
C PHE A 127 14.69 2.40 18.81
N PHE A 128 14.12 3.11 17.83
CA PHE A 128 14.16 2.68 16.44
C PHE A 128 15.58 2.64 15.89
N VAL A 129 16.42 3.62 16.24
CA VAL A 129 17.84 3.63 15.87
C VAL A 129 18.59 2.45 16.50
N ALA A 130 18.38 2.19 17.79
CA ALA A 130 18.98 1.04 18.47
C ALA A 130 18.56 -0.29 17.83
N HIS A 131 17.29 -0.41 17.46
CA HIS A 131 16.76 -1.57 16.74
C HIS A 131 17.42 -1.72 15.36
N ILE A 132 17.51 -0.65 14.57
CA ILE A 132 18.18 -0.66 13.25
C ILE A 132 19.64 -1.09 13.39
N ASN A 133 20.40 -0.48 14.31
CA ASN A 133 21.80 -0.81 14.56
C ASN A 133 21.96 -2.29 14.94
N GLY A 134 21.05 -2.83 15.76
CA GLY A 134 21.11 -4.21 16.23
C GLY A 134 20.79 -5.28 15.18
N TYR A 135 19.94 -4.97 14.19
CA TYR A 135 19.52 -5.96 13.17
C TYR A 135 20.18 -5.76 11.80
N LEU A 136 20.65 -4.55 11.48
CA LEU A 136 21.24 -4.22 10.18
C LEU A 136 22.72 -3.85 10.27
N GLY A 137 23.32 -3.79 11.47
CA GLY A 137 24.72 -3.40 11.66
C GLY A 137 25.72 -4.22 10.84
N ASP A 138 25.45 -5.51 10.63
CA ASP A 138 26.30 -6.43 9.86
C ASP A 138 25.92 -6.52 8.36
N ASP A 139 24.92 -5.74 7.92
CA ASP A 139 24.49 -5.77 6.52
C ASP A 139 25.61 -5.34 5.57
N PRO A 140 25.87 -6.06 4.46
CA PRO A 140 26.99 -5.78 3.56
C PRO A 140 27.04 -4.34 3.02
N PHE A 141 25.88 -3.71 2.81
CA PHE A 141 25.79 -2.34 2.33
C PHE A 141 25.72 -1.33 3.49
N LEU A 142 24.83 -1.57 4.46
CA LEU A 142 24.54 -0.62 5.54
C LEU A 142 25.64 -0.56 6.61
N LYS A 143 26.52 -1.56 6.74
CA LYS A 143 27.66 -1.53 7.67
C LYS A 143 28.58 -0.31 7.51
N ASN A 144 28.56 0.35 6.35
CA ASN A 144 29.35 1.56 6.09
C ASN A 144 28.68 2.84 6.62
N TYR A 145 27.40 2.76 7.00
CA TYR A 145 26.57 3.87 7.48
C TYR A 145 26.06 3.65 8.91
N LEU A 146 26.18 2.43 9.44
CA LEU A 146 25.81 2.06 10.80
C LEU A 146 27.08 1.92 11.68
N PRO A 147 26.99 2.18 13.00
CA PRO A 147 25.79 2.54 13.75
C PRO A 147 25.40 4.01 13.59
N LEU A 148 24.08 4.27 13.57
CA LEU A 148 23.53 5.63 13.64
C LEU A 148 23.55 6.13 15.09
N ASP A 149 23.74 7.45 15.26
CA ASP A 149 23.56 8.12 16.54
C ASP A 149 22.06 8.39 16.80
N PRO A 150 21.48 7.85 17.90
CA PRO A 150 20.07 8.04 18.19
C PRO A 150 19.64 9.50 18.43
N ALA A 151 20.57 10.38 18.79
CA ALA A 151 20.29 11.81 19.01
C ALA A 151 20.38 12.67 17.73
N SER A 152 20.79 12.07 16.61
CA SER A 152 21.02 12.78 15.34
C SER A 152 19.87 12.62 14.34
N ASP A 153 19.86 13.47 13.32
CA ASP A 153 18.97 13.34 12.16
C ASP A 153 19.47 12.32 11.11
N ASP A 154 20.53 11.57 11.41
CA ASP A 154 21.17 10.65 10.46
C ASP A 154 20.21 9.54 10.01
N LEU A 155 19.28 9.13 10.88
CA LEU A 155 18.20 8.20 10.53
C LEU A 155 17.39 8.70 9.33
N PHE A 156 16.97 9.97 9.38
CA PHE A 156 16.13 10.55 8.34
C PHE A 156 16.91 10.75 7.05
N ASN A 157 18.19 11.12 7.16
CA ASN A 157 19.07 11.27 6.00
C ASN A 157 19.35 9.93 5.31
N LEU A 158 19.64 8.87 6.08
CA LEU A 158 19.88 7.53 5.53
C LEU A 158 18.60 6.92 4.92
N ALA A 159 17.42 7.26 5.46
CA ALA A 159 16.15 6.83 4.91
C ALA A 159 15.86 7.39 3.51
N LYS A 160 16.43 8.55 3.13
CA LYS A 160 16.12 9.25 1.86
C LYS A 160 16.43 8.44 0.60
N ASP A 161 17.37 7.50 0.65
CA ASP A 161 17.73 6.66 -0.50
C ASP A 161 16.87 5.39 -0.62
N GLY A 162 16.02 5.11 0.38
CA GLY A 162 15.07 3.99 0.38
C GLY A 162 15.68 2.62 0.67
N VAL A 163 17.01 2.47 0.63
CA VAL A 163 17.71 1.20 0.88
C VAL A 163 17.47 0.70 2.31
N LEU A 164 17.60 1.59 3.31
CA LEU A 164 17.37 1.27 4.72
C LEU A 164 15.97 0.67 4.93
N LEU A 165 14.93 1.37 4.44
CA LEU A 165 13.54 0.96 4.64
C LEU A 165 13.22 -0.36 3.92
N CYS A 166 13.74 -0.58 2.71
CA CYS A 166 13.61 -1.86 2.01
C CYS A 166 14.24 -3.01 2.81
N LYS A 167 15.44 -2.80 3.36
CA LYS A 167 16.10 -3.83 4.18
C LYS A 167 15.36 -4.10 5.49
N MET A 168 14.83 -3.07 6.14
CA MET A 168 13.99 -3.22 7.33
C MET A 168 12.73 -4.06 7.06
N ILE A 169 12.12 -3.93 5.88
CA ILE A 169 10.99 -4.79 5.49
C ILE A 169 11.40 -6.27 5.47
N ASN A 170 12.59 -6.60 4.95
CA ASN A 170 13.11 -7.97 4.98
C ASN A 170 13.51 -8.45 6.38
N VAL A 171 13.92 -7.54 7.27
CA VAL A 171 14.13 -7.88 8.69
C VAL A 171 12.80 -8.26 9.35
N ALA A 172 11.71 -7.54 9.05
CA ALA A 172 10.40 -7.83 9.61
C ALA A 172 9.75 -9.08 9.01
N VAL A 173 9.82 -9.24 7.69
CA VAL A 173 9.27 -10.39 6.95
C VAL A 173 10.29 -10.81 5.88
N PRO A 174 11.13 -11.82 6.17
CA PRO A 174 12.16 -12.29 5.25
C PRO A 174 11.60 -12.73 3.90
N GLY A 175 12.31 -12.38 2.82
CA GLY A 175 11.92 -12.74 1.45
C GLY A 175 10.80 -11.89 0.85
N THR A 176 10.39 -10.79 1.50
CA THR A 176 9.38 -9.87 0.95
C THR A 176 9.90 -9.09 -0.26
N ILE A 177 11.16 -8.66 -0.19
CA ILE A 177 11.86 -7.91 -1.24
C ILE A 177 13.07 -8.73 -1.69
N ASP A 178 13.18 -8.96 -2.99
CA ASP A 178 14.43 -9.38 -3.60
C ASP A 178 15.41 -8.20 -3.56
N GLU A 179 16.45 -8.30 -2.74
CA GLU A 179 17.42 -7.23 -2.57
C GLU A 179 18.15 -6.87 -3.86
N ARG A 180 18.19 -7.79 -4.83
CA ARG A 180 18.77 -7.57 -6.16
C ARG A 180 18.00 -6.53 -6.98
N ALA A 181 16.74 -6.25 -6.62
CA ALA A 181 15.93 -5.20 -7.25
C ALA A 181 16.21 -3.79 -6.65
N ILE A 182 16.85 -3.72 -5.48
CA ILE A 182 17.14 -2.46 -4.79
C ILE A 182 18.34 -1.78 -5.47
N ASN A 183 18.22 -0.49 -5.77
CA ASN A 183 19.33 0.31 -6.25
C ASN A 183 20.26 0.64 -5.07
N THR A 184 21.41 -0.02 -5.00
CA THR A 184 22.39 0.06 -3.89
C THR A 184 23.70 0.75 -4.29
N LYS A 185 23.65 1.71 -5.22
CA LYS A 185 24.81 2.54 -5.56
C LYS A 185 25.11 3.51 -4.42
N ARG A 186 26.37 3.97 -4.32
CA ARG A 186 26.77 5.00 -3.33
C ARG A 186 26.07 6.34 -3.54
N VAL A 187 25.80 6.69 -4.79
CA VAL A 187 25.05 7.89 -5.17
C VAL A 187 23.95 7.44 -6.11
N LEU A 188 22.71 7.71 -5.71
CA LEU A 188 21.53 7.40 -6.50
C LEU A 188 21.07 8.65 -7.24
N ASN A 189 20.69 8.47 -8.50
CA ASN A 189 19.97 9.54 -9.18
C ASN A 189 18.52 9.64 -8.64
N PRO A 190 17.81 10.75 -8.89
CA PRO A 190 16.45 10.96 -8.35
C PRO A 190 15.46 9.86 -8.76
N TRP A 191 15.63 9.27 -9.95
CA TRP A 191 14.77 8.19 -10.44
C TRP A 191 15.02 6.89 -9.67
N GLU A 192 16.28 6.46 -9.55
CA GLU A 192 16.67 5.26 -8.79
C GLU A 192 16.24 5.34 -7.32
N ARG A 193 16.31 6.53 -6.73
CA ARG A 193 15.81 6.81 -5.38
C ARG A 193 14.28 6.65 -5.31
N ASN A 194 13.55 7.23 -6.26
CA ASN A 194 12.10 7.09 -6.30
C ASN A 194 11.66 5.64 -6.53
N GLU A 195 12.39 4.87 -7.33
CA GLU A 195 12.15 3.44 -7.51
C GLU A 195 12.31 2.64 -6.21
N ASN A 196 13.37 2.91 -5.43
CA ASN A 196 13.56 2.28 -4.12
C ASN A 196 12.38 2.57 -3.19
N HIS A 197 11.90 3.81 -3.14
CA HIS A 197 10.73 4.17 -2.33
C HIS A 197 9.43 3.58 -2.84
N THR A 198 9.27 3.44 -4.16
CA THR A 198 8.10 2.79 -4.77
C THR A 198 8.06 1.31 -4.40
N LEU A 199 9.22 0.64 -4.50
CA LEU A 199 9.42 -0.73 -4.02
C LEU A 199 9.12 -0.85 -2.52
N CYS A 200 9.64 0.07 -1.71
CA CYS A 200 9.44 0.10 -0.26
C CYS A 200 7.95 0.20 0.09
N LEU A 201 7.24 1.21 -0.42
CA LEU A 201 5.83 1.45 -0.09
C LEU A 201 4.93 0.30 -0.53
N ASN A 202 5.13 -0.24 -1.74
CA ASN A 202 4.33 -1.37 -2.21
C ASN A 202 4.64 -2.67 -1.45
N SER A 203 5.88 -2.86 -1.00
CA SER A 203 6.26 -3.99 -0.16
C SER A 203 5.76 -3.84 1.28
N ALA A 204 5.73 -2.62 1.82
CA ALA A 204 5.14 -2.30 3.12
C ALA A 204 3.64 -2.65 3.14
N LYS A 205 2.89 -2.30 2.09
CA LYS A 205 1.48 -2.74 1.92
C LYS A 205 1.37 -4.26 1.94
N ALA A 206 2.30 -4.96 1.29
CA ALA A 206 2.28 -6.42 1.17
C ALA A 206 2.64 -7.18 2.46
N ILE A 207 3.14 -6.49 3.49
CA ILE A 207 3.34 -7.05 4.83
C ILE A 207 2.28 -6.58 5.84
N GLY A 208 1.41 -5.63 5.45
CA GLY A 208 0.31 -5.14 6.26
C GLY A 208 0.48 -3.73 6.82
N CYS A 209 1.51 -2.98 6.42
CA CYS A 209 1.63 -1.58 6.77
C CYS A 209 0.53 -0.75 6.09
N THR A 210 -0.03 0.21 6.82
CA THR A 210 -0.98 1.18 6.29
C THR A 210 -0.22 2.44 5.87
N VAL A 211 0.08 2.53 4.57
CA VAL A 211 0.89 3.62 3.97
C VAL A 211 0.09 4.51 3.01
N VAL A 212 -1.23 4.54 3.15
CA VAL A 212 -2.14 5.25 2.24
C VAL A 212 -1.84 6.76 2.17
N ASN A 213 -1.33 7.33 3.25
CA ASN A 213 -1.03 8.76 3.37
C ASN A 213 0.47 9.08 3.19
N ILE A 214 1.28 8.11 2.77
CA ILE A 214 2.73 8.28 2.56
C ILE A 214 3.02 8.17 1.07
N GLY A 215 3.47 9.26 0.46
CA GLY A 215 3.99 9.29 -0.90
C GLY A 215 5.47 8.98 -0.98
N THR A 216 5.96 8.60 -2.17
CA THR A 216 7.40 8.38 -2.41
C THR A 216 8.21 9.63 -2.11
N GLN A 217 7.71 10.79 -2.50
CA GLN A 217 8.36 12.08 -2.28
C GLN A 217 8.46 12.45 -0.78
N ASP A 218 7.50 12.03 0.05
CA ASP A 218 7.58 12.24 1.50
C ASP A 218 8.79 11.52 2.11
N LEU A 219 9.14 10.33 1.57
CA LEU A 219 10.31 9.56 1.97
C LEU A 219 11.61 10.10 1.37
N VAL A 220 11.57 10.61 0.13
CA VAL A 220 12.70 11.32 -0.49
C VAL A 220 13.08 12.56 0.31
N GLU A 221 12.09 13.29 0.83
CA GLU A 221 12.29 14.45 1.69
C GLU A 221 12.74 14.05 3.11
N GLY A 222 12.57 12.79 3.50
CA GLY A 222 12.93 12.28 4.82
C GLY A 222 12.04 12.84 5.93
N ARG A 223 10.74 13.03 5.67
CA ARG A 223 9.80 13.64 6.63
C ARG A 223 9.74 12.83 7.94
N PRO A 224 10.18 13.38 9.08
CA PRO A 224 10.42 12.58 10.28
C PRO A 224 9.19 11.80 10.77
N HIS A 225 8.04 12.45 10.90
CA HIS A 225 6.82 11.81 11.42
C HIS A 225 6.32 10.64 10.53
N LEU A 226 6.50 10.72 9.21
CA LEU A 226 6.11 9.66 8.28
C LEU A 226 7.13 8.52 8.26
N VAL A 227 8.43 8.85 8.29
CA VAL A 227 9.51 7.86 8.36
C VAL A 227 9.42 7.05 9.67
N LEU A 228 9.27 7.72 10.82
CA LEU A 228 9.08 7.06 12.11
C LEU A 228 7.78 6.26 12.15
N GLY A 229 6.69 6.80 11.60
CA GLY A 229 5.42 6.09 11.51
C GLY A 229 5.50 4.79 10.71
N LEU A 230 6.26 4.79 9.60
CA LEU A 230 6.52 3.60 8.79
C LEU A 230 7.44 2.61 9.54
N ILE A 231 8.55 3.08 10.10
CA ILE A 231 9.48 2.25 10.87
C ILE A 231 8.77 1.58 12.06
N SER A 232 7.96 2.33 12.80
CA SER A 232 7.16 1.81 13.91
C SER A 232 6.28 0.65 13.47
N GLN A 233 5.57 0.78 12.33
CA GLN A 233 4.74 -0.29 11.79
C GLN A 233 5.57 -1.52 11.39
N ILE A 234 6.72 -1.33 10.73
CA ILE A 234 7.61 -2.43 10.33
C ILE A 234 8.12 -3.20 11.56
N ILE A 235 8.61 -2.48 12.58
CA ILE A 235 9.08 -3.08 13.83
C ILE A 235 7.94 -3.80 14.55
N LYS A 236 6.73 -3.22 14.61
CA LYS A 236 5.58 -3.91 15.20
C LYS A 236 5.26 -5.23 14.49
N ILE A 237 5.31 -5.26 13.16
CA ILE A 237 5.09 -6.49 12.39
C ILE A 237 6.14 -7.54 12.74
N GLN A 238 7.41 -7.14 12.88
CA GLN A 238 8.49 -8.03 13.29
C GLN A 238 8.29 -8.57 14.71
N LEU A 239 8.06 -7.68 15.69
CA LEU A 239 7.96 -8.04 17.10
C LEU A 239 6.71 -8.86 17.42
N LEU A 240 5.67 -8.75 16.61
CA LEU A 240 4.42 -9.47 16.83
C LEU A 240 4.23 -10.64 15.85
N ALA A 241 5.26 -10.97 15.06
CA ALA A 241 5.18 -11.96 13.99
C ALA A 241 4.84 -13.37 14.51
N ASP A 242 5.21 -13.68 15.75
CA ASP A 242 5.07 -15.01 16.35
C ASP A 242 3.81 -15.15 17.20
N LEU A 243 3.08 -14.07 17.45
CA LEU A 243 1.82 -14.04 18.21
C LEU A 243 0.62 -14.53 17.40
N ASN A 244 0.71 -15.76 16.89
CA ASN A 244 -0.39 -16.45 16.23
C ASN A 244 -0.29 -17.96 16.45
N LEU A 245 -1.43 -18.64 16.39
CA LEU A 245 -1.53 -20.07 16.66
C LEU A 245 -0.74 -20.96 15.70
N LYS A 246 -0.38 -20.46 14.50
CA LYS A 246 0.42 -21.23 13.54
C LYS A 246 1.88 -21.31 13.95
N LYS A 247 2.45 -20.20 14.46
CA LYS A 247 3.85 -20.12 14.88
C LYS A 247 4.06 -20.46 16.35
N THR A 248 3.10 -20.10 17.21
CA THR A 248 3.13 -20.43 18.64
C THR A 248 1.84 -21.17 19.01
N PRO A 249 1.77 -22.48 18.73
CA PRO A 249 0.60 -23.31 19.07
C PRO A 249 0.28 -23.31 20.57
N GLN A 250 1.25 -23.01 21.43
CA GLN A 250 1.06 -22.93 22.89
C GLN A 250 0.05 -21.83 23.29
N LEU A 251 -0.24 -20.85 22.42
CA LEU A 251 -1.25 -19.82 22.67
C LEU A 251 -2.66 -20.38 22.90
N VAL A 252 -2.93 -21.65 22.55
CA VAL A 252 -4.18 -22.35 22.91
C VAL A 252 -4.40 -22.39 24.42
N GLU A 253 -3.35 -22.34 25.25
CA GLU A 253 -3.48 -22.31 26.72
C GLU A 253 -4.19 -21.04 27.21
N LEU A 254 -4.21 -19.97 26.40
CA LEU A 254 -4.92 -18.73 26.70
C LEU A 254 -6.45 -18.87 26.61
N ILE A 255 -6.96 -20.00 26.14
CA ILE A 255 -8.40 -20.28 26.02
C ILE A 255 -8.90 -20.80 27.37
N ASP A 256 -9.84 -20.06 27.96
CA ASP A 256 -10.64 -20.56 29.09
C ASP A 256 -11.57 -21.69 28.60
N ASP A 257 -11.85 -22.71 29.40
CA ASP A 257 -12.60 -23.92 29.00
C ASP A 257 -14.04 -23.65 28.46
N SER A 258 -14.51 -22.39 28.49
CA SER A 258 -15.80 -21.92 27.98
C SER A 258 -15.73 -21.13 26.66
N GLN A 259 -14.56 -20.90 26.08
CA GLN A 259 -14.39 -20.09 24.85
C GLN A 259 -14.00 -20.96 23.64
N ASP A 260 -14.56 -20.65 22.48
CA ASP A 260 -14.17 -21.27 21.21
C ASP A 260 -12.79 -20.77 20.76
N ALA A 261 -11.94 -21.69 20.32
CA ALA A 261 -10.62 -21.38 19.75
C ALA A 261 -10.69 -20.49 18.49
N GLU A 262 -11.85 -20.42 17.84
CA GLU A 262 -12.12 -19.51 16.73
C GLU A 262 -11.98 -18.03 17.15
N GLU A 263 -12.28 -17.68 18.42
CA GLU A 263 -12.10 -16.32 18.92
C GLU A 263 -10.62 -15.89 18.86
N LEU A 264 -9.69 -16.79 19.20
CA LEU A 264 -8.26 -16.50 19.15
C LEU A 264 -7.74 -16.27 17.73
N LEU A 265 -8.29 -16.98 16.75
CA LEU A 265 -7.91 -16.84 15.33
C LEU A 265 -8.36 -15.49 14.73
N GLY A 266 -9.34 -14.81 15.35
CA GLY A 266 -9.80 -13.48 14.95
C GLY A 266 -9.08 -12.32 15.66
N LEU A 267 -8.27 -12.59 16.69
CA LEU A 267 -7.60 -11.52 17.43
C LEU A 267 -6.42 -10.94 16.64
N SER A 268 -6.25 -9.61 16.74
CA SER A 268 -5.01 -8.98 16.30
C SER A 268 -3.84 -9.41 17.21
N PRO A 269 -2.60 -9.40 16.71
CA PRO A 269 -1.42 -9.77 17.51
C PRO A 269 -1.29 -8.95 18.81
N GLU A 270 -1.63 -7.66 18.78
CA GLU A 270 -1.64 -6.81 19.99
C GLU A 270 -2.65 -7.29 21.04
N LYS A 271 -3.86 -7.69 20.62
CA LYS A 271 -4.86 -8.27 21.52
C LYS A 271 -4.45 -9.63 22.05
N MET A 272 -3.78 -10.44 21.21
CA MET A 272 -3.21 -11.71 21.63
C MET A 272 -2.17 -11.50 22.73
N LEU A 273 -1.28 -10.51 22.57
CA LEU A 273 -0.29 -10.17 23.58
C LEU A 273 -0.92 -9.66 24.88
N LEU A 274 -1.97 -8.84 24.81
CA LEU A 274 -2.74 -8.44 25.99
C LEU A 274 -3.39 -9.64 26.69
N LYS A 275 -3.94 -10.60 25.93
CA LYS A 275 -4.55 -11.81 26.49
C LYS A 275 -3.49 -12.67 27.20
N TRP A 276 -2.32 -12.83 26.58
CA TRP A 276 -1.16 -13.48 27.19
C TRP A 276 -0.68 -12.80 28.47
N LEU A 277 -0.54 -11.47 28.45
CA LEU A 277 -0.14 -10.68 29.61
C LEU A 277 -1.12 -10.90 30.77
N ASN A 278 -2.42 -10.76 30.51
CA ASN A 278 -3.44 -10.96 31.54
C ASN A 278 -3.53 -12.40 32.04
N PHE A 279 -3.25 -13.39 31.20
CA PHE A 279 -3.20 -14.80 31.61
C PHE A 279 -2.19 -15.01 32.75
N HIS A 280 -0.98 -14.49 32.61
CA HIS A 280 0.04 -14.58 33.66
C HIS A 280 -0.23 -13.67 34.86
N LEU A 281 -0.73 -12.46 34.63
CA LEU A 281 -1.10 -11.54 35.71
C LEU A 281 -2.18 -12.12 36.63
N LYS A 282 -3.20 -12.79 36.06
CA LYS A 282 -4.22 -13.50 36.85
C LYS A 282 -3.60 -14.59 37.73
N ARG A 283 -2.64 -15.36 37.20
CA ARG A 283 -1.89 -16.38 37.95
C ARG A 283 -1.02 -15.77 39.06
N ALA A 284 -0.53 -14.55 38.86
CA ALA A 284 0.21 -13.77 39.86
C ALA A 284 -0.65 -13.22 41.00
N GLY A 285 -1.99 -13.36 40.93
CA GLY A 285 -2.92 -12.71 41.85
C GLY A 285 -3.06 -11.20 41.62
N TYR A 286 -2.64 -10.69 40.45
CA TYR A 286 -2.82 -9.28 40.09
C TYR A 286 -4.30 -8.98 39.86
N LYS A 287 -4.82 -7.96 40.55
CA LYS A 287 -6.27 -7.69 40.59
C LYS A 287 -6.79 -6.87 39.41
N LYS A 288 -5.93 -6.05 38.79
CA LYS A 288 -6.32 -5.19 37.67
C LYS A 288 -6.22 -5.98 36.36
N THR A 289 -7.06 -5.64 35.39
CA THR A 289 -6.95 -6.17 34.01
C THR A 289 -6.26 -5.13 33.14
N VAL A 290 -5.20 -5.54 32.44
CA VAL A 290 -4.49 -4.66 31.50
C VAL A 290 -5.22 -4.66 30.17
N THR A 291 -5.61 -3.48 29.69
CA THR A 291 -6.38 -3.28 28.46
C THR A 291 -5.64 -2.50 27.39
N ASN A 292 -4.53 -1.87 27.74
CA ASN A 292 -3.68 -1.10 26.83
C ASN A 292 -2.21 -1.11 27.28
N PHE A 293 -1.30 -0.75 26.37
CA PHE A 293 0.14 -0.70 26.63
C PHE A 293 0.64 0.66 27.16
N SER A 294 -0.27 1.50 27.67
CA SER A 294 0.02 2.88 28.09
C SER A 294 -0.31 3.09 29.56
N SER A 295 -1.43 3.72 29.89
CA SER A 295 -1.87 4.04 31.25
C SER A 295 -1.81 2.85 32.21
N ASP A 296 -2.15 1.65 31.73
CA ASP A 296 -2.28 0.45 32.57
C ASP A 296 -0.92 -0.13 32.99
N LEU A 297 0.17 0.37 32.39
CA LEU A 297 1.55 -0.06 32.63
C LEU A 297 2.42 1.02 33.26
N LYS A 298 1.93 2.27 33.37
CA LYS A 298 2.72 3.44 33.82
C LYS A 298 3.28 3.30 35.22
N ASP A 299 2.57 2.60 36.09
CA ASP A 299 3.03 2.39 37.47
C ASP A 299 4.11 1.30 37.56
N GLY A 300 4.31 0.46 36.55
CA GLY A 300 5.26 -0.65 36.58
C GLY A 300 4.81 -1.84 37.45
N GLU A 301 3.61 -1.81 38.07
CA GLU A 301 3.12 -2.92 38.91
C GLU A 301 2.88 -4.17 38.08
N ALA A 302 2.20 -4.02 36.94
CA ALA A 302 1.94 -5.12 36.02
C ALA A 302 3.25 -5.80 35.56
N TYR A 303 4.29 -5.02 35.25
CA TYR A 303 5.58 -5.57 34.86
C TYR A 303 6.24 -6.36 36.00
N ALA A 304 6.23 -5.83 37.22
CA ALA A 304 6.80 -6.52 38.37
C ALA A 304 6.10 -7.87 38.64
N HIS A 305 4.76 -7.89 38.58
CA HIS A 305 4.00 -9.14 38.71
C HIS A 305 4.30 -10.14 37.58
N LEU A 306 4.36 -9.66 36.34
CA LEU A 306 4.66 -10.50 35.18
C LEU A 306 6.03 -11.17 35.31
N LEU A 307 7.09 -10.37 35.57
CA LEU A 307 8.46 -10.90 35.66
C LEU A 307 8.63 -11.83 36.87
N ASN A 308 7.94 -11.58 37.97
CA ASN A 308 7.94 -12.49 39.13
C ASN A 308 7.30 -13.86 38.82
N VAL A 309 6.32 -13.91 37.90
CA VAL A 309 5.73 -15.18 37.45
C VAL A 309 6.61 -15.88 36.43
N LEU A 310 7.19 -15.14 35.48
CA LEU A 310 7.97 -15.72 34.38
C LEU A 310 9.41 -16.08 34.78
N ALA A 311 9.96 -15.39 35.77
CA ALA A 311 11.32 -15.57 36.24
C ALA A 311 11.41 -15.40 37.77
N PRO A 312 10.75 -16.28 38.55
CA PRO A 312 10.73 -16.22 40.01
C PRO A 312 12.14 -16.32 40.62
N GLU A 313 13.11 -16.93 39.93
CA GLU A 313 14.50 -17.05 40.35
C GLU A 313 15.25 -15.70 40.42
N HIS A 314 14.71 -14.65 39.78
CA HIS A 314 15.26 -13.30 39.78
C HIS A 314 14.35 -12.28 40.47
N CYS A 315 13.31 -12.77 41.14
CA CYS A 315 12.32 -11.96 41.85
C CYS A 315 12.97 -10.98 42.83
N ASN A 316 12.52 -9.72 42.77
CA ASN A 316 12.88 -8.70 43.74
C ASN A 316 11.61 -8.22 44.48
N PRO A 317 11.34 -8.71 45.70
CA PRO A 317 10.16 -8.30 46.47
C PRO A 317 10.06 -6.79 46.68
N ALA A 318 11.18 -6.07 46.72
CA ALA A 318 11.22 -4.62 46.90
C ALA A 318 10.54 -3.85 45.75
N ALA A 319 10.41 -4.44 44.55
CA ALA A 319 9.75 -3.79 43.43
C ALA A 319 8.24 -3.58 43.68
N LEU A 320 7.58 -4.51 44.39
CA LEU A 320 6.16 -4.38 44.72
C LEU A 320 5.92 -3.39 45.88
N ASP A 321 6.90 -3.26 46.78
CA ASP A 321 6.84 -2.33 47.92
C ASP A 321 7.30 -0.90 47.57
N ALA A 322 8.00 -0.72 46.45
CA ALA A 322 8.46 0.58 45.97
C ALA A 322 7.28 1.54 45.80
N LYS A 323 7.36 2.74 46.38
CA LYS A 323 6.28 3.74 46.30
C LYS A 323 6.39 4.64 45.06
N ASP A 324 7.61 4.88 44.61
CA ASP A 324 7.88 5.68 43.42
C ASP A 324 7.81 4.80 42.15
N PRO A 325 6.94 5.11 41.18
CA PRO A 325 6.87 4.40 39.91
C PRO A 325 8.19 4.39 39.14
N THR A 326 9.00 5.44 39.25
CA THR A 326 10.29 5.53 38.53
C THR A 326 11.31 4.55 39.11
N GLU A 327 11.42 4.49 40.43
CA GLU A 327 12.21 3.49 41.13
C GLU A 327 11.74 2.06 40.80
N ARG A 328 10.43 1.82 40.82
CA ARG A 328 9.85 0.52 40.44
C ARG A 328 10.19 0.14 38.99
N ALA A 329 10.08 1.07 38.05
CA ALA A 329 10.42 0.85 36.65
C ALA A 329 11.92 0.50 36.47
N LYS A 330 12.83 1.11 37.24
CA LYS A 330 14.26 0.72 37.24
C LYS A 330 14.44 -0.72 37.71
N MET A 331 13.80 -1.10 38.81
CA MET A 331 13.88 -2.49 39.33
C MET A 331 13.29 -3.51 38.34
N VAL A 332 12.20 -3.16 37.67
CA VAL A 332 11.61 -3.97 36.58
C VAL A 332 12.63 -4.17 35.45
N LEU A 333 13.32 -3.12 35.05
CA LEU A 333 14.34 -3.22 33.99
C LEU A 333 15.56 -4.00 34.43
N ASP A 334 15.97 -3.93 35.69
CA ASP A 334 17.05 -4.75 36.27
C ASP A 334 16.67 -6.23 36.31
N HIS A 335 15.41 -6.55 36.58
CA HIS A 335 14.90 -7.92 36.52
C HIS A 335 14.86 -8.42 35.07
N ALA A 336 14.37 -7.61 34.13
CA ALA A 336 14.32 -7.96 32.72
C ALA A 336 15.71 -8.23 32.11
N GLU A 337 16.74 -7.48 32.54
CA GLU A 337 18.12 -7.71 32.07
C GLU A 337 18.66 -9.08 32.51
N LYS A 338 18.29 -9.55 33.71
CA LYS A 338 18.70 -10.88 34.20
C LYS A 338 18.11 -12.04 33.40
N ILE A 339 17.00 -11.82 32.70
CA ILE A 339 16.39 -12.81 31.80
C ILE A 339 16.84 -12.63 30.34
N ASN A 340 17.94 -11.92 30.08
CA ASN A 340 18.47 -11.62 28.74
C ASN A 340 17.53 -10.81 27.83
N CYS A 341 16.51 -10.15 28.38
CA CYS A 341 15.73 -9.18 27.61
C CYS A 341 16.58 -7.91 27.39
N LYS A 342 17.20 -7.80 26.20
CA LYS A 342 17.87 -6.58 25.72
C LYS A 342 17.04 -5.32 26.00
N ARG A 343 17.66 -4.34 26.67
CA ARG A 343 16.98 -3.11 27.10
C ARG A 343 16.81 -2.14 25.94
N PHE A 344 15.55 -1.91 25.59
CA PHE A 344 15.16 -0.95 24.57
C PHE A 344 14.26 0.16 25.10
N VAL A 345 13.83 0.02 26.36
CA VAL A 345 12.94 0.91 27.09
C VAL A 345 13.70 1.46 28.30
N THR A 346 13.50 2.74 28.61
CA THR A 346 14.02 3.36 29.83
C THR A 346 12.94 3.43 30.92
N SER A 347 13.36 3.64 32.17
CA SER A 347 12.42 3.85 33.28
C SER A 347 11.48 5.03 33.05
N LYS A 348 11.95 6.08 32.36
CA LYS A 348 11.15 7.24 31.96
C LYS A 348 10.05 6.84 30.98
N ASP A 349 10.36 6.01 29.99
CA ASP A 349 9.39 5.60 28.94
C ASP A 349 8.23 4.78 29.51
N ILE A 350 8.50 3.94 30.51
CA ILE A 350 7.48 3.19 31.24
C ILE A 350 6.54 4.16 31.96
N VAL A 351 7.09 5.09 32.76
CA VAL A 351 6.30 6.01 33.60
C VAL A 351 5.54 7.03 32.75
N GLU A 352 6.11 7.48 31.63
CA GLU A 352 5.40 8.30 30.65
C GLU A 352 4.30 7.50 29.92
N GLY A 353 4.43 6.18 29.88
CA GLY A 353 3.49 5.23 29.29
C GLY A 353 3.48 5.27 27.78
N SER A 354 4.68 5.30 27.18
CA SER A 354 4.83 5.21 25.73
C SER A 354 4.31 3.86 25.22
N ALA A 355 3.17 3.90 24.51
CA ALA A 355 2.46 2.69 24.10
C ALA A 355 3.32 1.79 23.19
N ASN A 356 4.05 2.36 22.24
CA ASN A 356 4.86 1.62 21.28
C ASN A 356 6.07 0.95 21.96
N LEU A 357 6.73 1.69 22.85
CA LEU A 357 7.90 1.22 23.58
C LEU A 357 7.53 0.12 24.58
N ASN A 358 6.44 0.30 25.32
CA ASN A 358 5.91 -0.72 26.23
C ASN A 358 5.44 -1.98 25.49
N LEU A 359 4.77 -1.81 24.33
CA LEU A 359 4.39 -2.92 23.45
C LEU A 359 5.62 -3.72 23.02
N GLY A 360 6.67 -3.03 22.55
CA GLY A 360 7.91 -3.67 22.12
C GLY A 360 8.60 -4.42 23.27
N PHE A 361 8.64 -3.82 24.46
CA PHE A 361 9.22 -4.45 25.65
C PHE A 361 8.44 -5.71 26.07
N ILE A 362 7.10 -5.68 26.06
CA ILE A 362 6.28 -6.85 26.40
C ILE A 362 6.42 -7.96 25.34
N ALA A 363 6.45 -7.60 24.05
CA ALA A 363 6.66 -8.55 22.97
C ALA A 363 8.01 -9.26 23.10
N GLN A 364 9.04 -8.53 23.52
CA GLN A 364 10.35 -9.11 23.78
C GLN A 364 10.36 -10.06 24.98
N ILE A 365 9.70 -9.70 26.09
CA ILE A 365 9.54 -10.61 27.23
C ILE A 365 8.82 -11.87 26.78
N PHE A 366 7.79 -11.76 25.93
CA PHE A 366 7.09 -12.90 25.37
C PHE A 366 8.01 -13.82 24.54
N HIS A 367 8.85 -13.25 23.66
CA HIS A 367 9.79 -14.03 22.85
C HIS A 367 10.85 -14.75 23.67
N GLU A 368 11.37 -14.08 24.70
CA GLU A 368 12.41 -14.65 25.56
C GLU A 368 11.82 -15.71 26.50
N ARG A 369 10.65 -15.42 27.10
CA ARG A 369 9.97 -16.29 28.07
C ARG A 369 8.46 -16.12 28.01
N ASN A 370 7.79 -16.89 27.15
CA ASN A 370 6.33 -16.88 27.09
C ASN A 370 5.65 -17.56 28.30
N GLY A 371 6.34 -18.44 29.04
CA GLY A 371 5.80 -19.13 30.22
C GLY A 371 4.59 -20.04 29.96
N LEU A 372 4.33 -20.41 28.70
CA LEU A 372 3.24 -21.31 28.31
C LEU A 372 3.71 -22.77 28.37
N SER A 373 2.81 -23.67 28.77
CA SER A 373 3.11 -25.09 28.91
C SER A 373 3.20 -25.79 27.55
N THR A 374 4.10 -26.78 27.44
CA THR A 374 4.21 -27.70 26.31
C THR A 374 3.19 -28.85 26.34
N ASP A 375 2.24 -28.86 27.29
CA ASP A 375 1.32 -29.99 27.46
C ASP A 375 0.43 -30.23 26.20
N CYS A 376 0.75 -31.30 25.47
CA CYS A 376 0.21 -31.60 24.13
C CYS A 376 -1.30 -31.88 24.07
N ARG A 377 -2.00 -32.03 25.21
CA ARG A 377 -3.42 -32.42 25.24
C ARG A 377 -4.35 -31.35 24.66
N LYS A 378 -3.99 -30.06 24.76
CA LYS A 378 -4.73 -28.95 24.12
C LYS A 378 -4.14 -28.59 22.73
N ILE A 379 -2.90 -28.98 22.43
CA ILE A 379 -2.20 -28.68 21.16
C ILE A 379 -2.83 -29.42 19.97
N SER A 380 -3.37 -30.62 20.19
CA SER A 380 -3.98 -31.41 19.10
C SER A 380 -5.11 -30.68 18.38
N PHE A 381 -5.77 -29.70 19.03
CA PHE A 381 -6.83 -28.92 18.40
C PHE A 381 -6.28 -27.95 17.33
N ALA A 382 -5.14 -27.29 17.58
CA ALA A 382 -4.52 -26.37 16.63
C ALA A 382 -3.87 -27.11 15.46
N GLU A 383 -3.29 -28.29 15.72
CA GLU A 383 -2.66 -29.14 14.70
C GLU A 383 -3.67 -29.92 13.83
N MET A 384 -4.88 -30.19 14.34
CA MET A 384 -5.95 -30.88 13.61
C MET A 384 -6.80 -29.98 12.72
N MET A 385 -6.63 -28.65 12.75
CA MET A 385 -7.32 -27.77 11.81
C MET A 385 -6.72 -27.97 10.41
N PRO A 386 -7.45 -28.57 9.45
CA PRO A 386 -6.96 -28.69 8.09
C PRO A 386 -7.00 -27.28 7.49
N ASP A 387 -5.87 -26.60 7.55
CA ASP A 387 -5.72 -25.31 6.90
C ASP A 387 -5.57 -25.59 5.41
N ASP A 388 -6.63 -25.33 4.64
CA ASP A 388 -6.52 -25.30 3.20
C ASP A 388 -5.55 -24.15 2.86
N VAL A 389 -4.31 -24.54 2.50
CA VAL A 389 -3.20 -23.62 2.21
C VAL A 389 -3.62 -22.57 1.19
N LEU A 390 -4.48 -22.94 0.23
CA LEU A 390 -4.99 -22.01 -0.78
C LEU A 390 -5.97 -21.00 -0.17
N VAL A 391 -6.88 -21.45 0.71
CA VAL A 391 -7.81 -20.57 1.43
C VAL A 391 -7.05 -19.58 2.30
N SER A 392 -6.02 -20.04 3.03
CA SER A 392 -5.19 -19.14 3.84
C SER A 392 -4.40 -18.14 2.98
N ARG A 393 -3.99 -18.53 1.77
CA ARG A 393 -3.26 -17.64 0.85
C ARG A 393 -4.18 -16.58 0.25
N GLU A 394 -5.37 -16.97 -0.21
CA GLU A 394 -6.38 -16.04 -0.73
C GLU A 394 -6.87 -15.08 0.36
N GLU A 395 -7.14 -15.56 1.58
CA GLU A 395 -7.50 -14.71 2.73
C GLU A 395 -6.46 -13.61 2.94
N ARG A 396 -5.18 -14.00 3.01
CA ARG A 396 -4.08 -13.07 3.21
C ARG A 396 -4.03 -12.02 2.10
N ALA A 397 -4.12 -12.46 0.84
CA ALA A 397 -4.08 -11.55 -0.30
C ALA A 397 -5.23 -10.53 -0.27
N PHE A 398 -6.46 -10.98 0.02
CA PHE A 398 -7.62 -10.09 0.13
C PHE A 398 -7.54 -9.16 1.34
N ARG A 399 -7.07 -9.65 2.50
CA ARG A 399 -6.87 -8.83 3.70
C ARG A 399 -5.95 -7.66 3.43
N LEU A 400 -4.77 -7.94 2.87
CA LEU A 400 -3.77 -6.93 2.55
C LEU A 400 -4.26 -5.96 1.47
N TRP A 401 -4.97 -6.48 0.47
CA TRP A 401 -5.61 -5.65 -0.54
C TRP A 401 -6.63 -4.68 0.06
N ILE A 402 -7.58 -5.16 0.87
CA ILE A 402 -8.59 -4.32 1.52
C ILE A 402 -7.92 -3.22 2.37
N ASN A 403 -6.95 -3.59 3.22
CA ASN A 403 -6.23 -2.64 4.07
C ASN A 403 -5.44 -1.60 3.26
N SER A 404 -5.09 -1.90 2.01
CA SER A 404 -4.42 -0.95 1.11
C SER A 404 -5.35 0.07 0.42
N LEU A 405 -6.67 -0.15 0.44
CA LEU A 405 -7.65 0.73 -0.23
C LEU A 405 -7.93 2.04 0.54
N GLY A 406 -7.40 2.18 1.76
CA GLY A 406 -7.67 3.35 2.61
C GLY A 406 -9.11 3.41 3.11
N ILE A 407 -9.69 2.25 3.43
CA ILE A 407 -10.92 2.16 4.23
C ILE A 407 -10.62 2.51 5.70
N THR A 408 -11.67 2.83 6.46
CA THR A 408 -11.52 3.26 7.86
C THR A 408 -11.26 2.07 8.78
N THR A 409 -11.90 0.93 8.47
CA THR A 409 -11.80 -0.28 9.30
C THR A 409 -10.58 -1.11 8.91
N TYR A 410 -9.73 -1.46 9.88
CA TYR A 410 -8.61 -2.37 9.64
C TYR A 410 -9.06 -3.83 9.74
N VAL A 411 -8.71 -4.64 8.76
CA VAL A 411 -9.06 -6.07 8.69
C VAL A 411 -7.91 -6.93 9.23
N ASN A 412 -8.19 -7.72 10.26
CA ASN A 412 -7.27 -8.69 10.85
C ASN A 412 -7.53 -10.11 10.34
N ASN A 413 -8.80 -10.47 10.16
CA ASN A 413 -9.21 -11.76 9.64
C ASN A 413 -10.42 -11.55 8.73
N VAL A 414 -10.27 -11.80 7.43
CA VAL A 414 -11.33 -11.50 6.46
C VAL A 414 -12.58 -12.34 6.70
N PHE A 415 -12.47 -13.56 7.23
CA PHE A 415 -13.63 -14.42 7.46
C PHE A 415 -14.49 -13.98 8.62
N GLU A 416 -13.93 -13.27 9.61
CA GLU A 416 -14.66 -12.77 10.77
C GLU A 416 -15.09 -11.31 10.59
N ASP A 417 -14.17 -10.45 10.16
CA ASP A 417 -14.38 -9.00 10.16
C ASP A 417 -15.44 -8.55 9.13
N VAL A 418 -15.67 -9.33 8.07
CA VAL A 418 -16.66 -9.01 7.03
C VAL A 418 -18.08 -9.49 7.36
N ARG A 419 -18.27 -10.32 8.40
CA ARG A 419 -19.56 -11.00 8.69
C ARG A 419 -20.70 -10.04 9.03
N ASN A 420 -20.37 -8.84 9.51
CA ASN A 420 -21.36 -7.81 9.82
C ASN A 420 -21.70 -6.90 8.61
N GLY A 421 -21.05 -7.12 7.47
CA GLY A 421 -21.21 -6.37 6.22
C GLY A 421 -20.55 -4.99 6.19
N TRP A 422 -20.12 -4.42 7.32
CA TRP A 422 -19.63 -3.04 7.35
C TRP A 422 -18.37 -2.83 6.49
N VAL A 423 -17.38 -3.71 6.63
CA VAL A 423 -16.13 -3.64 5.87
C VAL A 423 -16.38 -3.71 4.36
N LEU A 424 -17.26 -4.61 3.91
CA LEU A 424 -17.57 -4.76 2.49
C LEU A 424 -18.34 -3.56 1.94
N LEU A 425 -19.21 -2.91 2.73
CA LEU A 425 -19.83 -1.64 2.35
C LEU A 425 -18.77 -0.54 2.20
N GLU A 426 -17.82 -0.41 3.14
CA GLU A 426 -16.71 0.55 2.99
C GLU A 426 -15.89 0.28 1.72
N VAL A 427 -15.60 -0.98 1.40
CA VAL A 427 -14.89 -1.36 0.17
C VAL A 427 -15.72 -1.00 -1.07
N LEU A 428 -17.02 -1.31 -1.10
CA LEU A 428 -17.90 -0.99 -2.22
C LEU A 428 -17.97 0.51 -2.49
N ASP A 429 -18.11 1.33 -1.45
CA ASP A 429 -18.15 2.79 -1.61
C ASP A 429 -16.80 3.36 -2.06
N LYS A 430 -15.68 2.70 -1.72
CA LYS A 430 -14.36 3.06 -2.26
C LYS A 430 -14.21 2.74 -3.74
N LEU A 431 -14.68 1.57 -4.16
CA LEU A 431 -14.49 1.08 -5.54
C LEU A 431 -15.53 1.65 -6.50
N SER A 432 -16.73 1.94 -6.00
CA SER A 432 -17.84 2.53 -6.74
C SER A 432 -18.50 3.59 -5.86
N PRO A 433 -17.93 4.81 -5.80
CA PRO A 433 -18.45 5.90 -4.96
C PRO A 433 -19.94 6.16 -5.20
N GLY A 434 -20.71 6.25 -4.11
CA GLY A 434 -22.15 6.48 -4.16
C GLY A 434 -22.99 5.22 -4.42
N SER A 435 -22.36 4.04 -4.52
CA SER A 435 -23.08 2.77 -4.60
C SER A 435 -23.76 2.36 -3.28
N VAL A 436 -23.26 2.84 -2.15
CA VAL A 436 -23.73 2.47 -0.81
C VAL A 436 -24.72 3.48 -0.26
N ASN A 437 -25.86 2.99 0.22
CA ASN A 437 -26.82 3.78 0.96
C ASN A 437 -26.52 3.71 2.46
N TRP A 438 -25.68 4.63 2.94
CA TRP A 438 -25.29 4.71 4.35
C TRP A 438 -26.45 4.95 5.32
N ARG A 439 -27.61 5.46 4.86
CA ARG A 439 -28.81 5.62 5.70
C ARG A 439 -29.46 4.28 6.06
N GLN A 440 -29.25 3.26 5.23
CA GLN A 440 -29.75 1.90 5.45
C GLN A 440 -28.69 0.97 6.07
N ALA A 441 -27.44 1.43 6.19
CA ALA A 441 -26.36 0.67 6.78
C ALA A 441 -26.27 0.89 8.30
N THR A 442 -26.04 -0.18 9.06
CA THR A 442 -25.83 -0.11 10.51
C THR A 442 -24.35 -0.23 10.84
N LYS A 443 -23.79 0.79 11.50
CA LYS A 443 -22.39 0.82 11.92
C LYS A 443 -22.13 -0.10 13.13
N PRO A 444 -21.01 -0.86 13.16
CA PRO A 444 -20.62 -1.63 14.34
C PRO A 444 -20.37 -0.77 15.59
N PRO A 445 -20.55 -1.32 16.81
CA PRO A 445 -20.87 -2.72 17.12
C PRO A 445 -22.36 -3.05 16.92
N ILE A 446 -22.63 -4.13 16.17
CA ILE A 446 -24.01 -4.55 15.85
C ILE A 446 -24.46 -5.65 16.81
N LYS A 447 -25.38 -5.31 17.72
CA LYS A 447 -25.97 -6.29 18.66
C LYS A 447 -27.08 -7.13 18.04
N MET A 448 -27.92 -6.52 17.21
CA MET A 448 -29.10 -7.19 16.63
C MET A 448 -28.71 -7.97 15.36
N PRO A 449 -28.89 -9.30 15.30
CA PRO A 449 -28.44 -10.10 14.16
C PRO A 449 -29.05 -9.68 12.82
N PHE A 450 -30.33 -9.28 12.79
CA PHE A 450 -31.00 -8.86 11.55
C PHE A 450 -30.34 -7.63 10.89
N ARG A 451 -29.72 -6.73 11.68
CA ARG A 451 -28.99 -5.57 11.15
C ARG A 451 -27.72 -5.98 10.39
N LYS A 452 -27.08 -7.09 10.79
CA LYS A 452 -25.97 -7.67 10.03
C LYS A 452 -26.48 -8.19 8.67
N VAL A 453 -27.63 -8.85 8.68
CA VAL A 453 -28.28 -9.36 7.46
C VAL A 453 -28.69 -8.21 6.53
N GLU A 454 -29.23 -7.11 7.06
CA GLU A 454 -29.55 -5.89 6.28
C GLU A 454 -28.32 -5.34 5.56
N ASN A 455 -27.20 -5.17 6.27
CA ASN A 455 -25.93 -4.75 5.66
C ASN A 455 -25.50 -5.71 4.54
N CYS A 456 -25.50 -7.02 4.84
CA CYS A 456 -25.09 -8.04 3.88
C CYS A 456 -26.04 -8.15 2.67
N ASN A 457 -27.34 -7.92 2.83
CA ASN A 457 -28.27 -7.88 1.70
C ASN A 457 -27.97 -6.72 0.75
N GLN A 458 -27.65 -5.54 1.29
CA GLN A 458 -27.23 -4.39 0.49
C GLN A 458 -25.96 -4.70 -0.33
N ILE A 459 -25.00 -5.42 0.25
CA ILE A 459 -23.77 -5.87 -0.45
C ILE A 459 -24.10 -6.78 -1.64
N ILE A 460 -25.07 -7.69 -1.49
CA ILE A 460 -25.50 -8.57 -2.58
C ILE A 460 -26.21 -7.77 -3.66
N GLU A 461 -27.12 -6.86 -3.30
CA GLU A 461 -27.85 -6.00 -4.23
C GLU A 461 -26.89 -5.14 -5.07
N ILE A 462 -25.92 -4.47 -4.42
CA ILE A 462 -24.88 -3.70 -5.12
C ILE A 462 -24.07 -4.61 -6.02
N GLY A 463 -23.66 -5.80 -5.55
CA GLY A 463 -22.93 -6.77 -6.36
C GLY A 463 -23.69 -7.20 -7.62
N GLN A 464 -25.01 -7.39 -7.53
CA GLN A 464 -25.87 -7.70 -8.68
C GLN A 464 -25.94 -6.53 -9.67
N HIS A 465 -26.03 -5.28 -9.18
CA HIS A 465 -25.96 -4.08 -10.02
C HIS A 465 -24.61 -3.97 -10.76
N LEU A 466 -23.52 -4.32 -10.08
CA LEU A 466 -22.16 -4.41 -10.64
C LEU A 466 -21.92 -5.66 -11.51
N LYS A 467 -22.98 -6.45 -11.78
CA LYS A 467 -22.95 -7.66 -12.63
C LYS A 467 -22.06 -8.78 -12.11
N PHE A 468 -21.92 -8.90 -10.78
CA PHE A 468 -21.27 -10.05 -10.17
C PHE A 468 -22.12 -11.31 -10.30
N SER A 469 -21.45 -12.45 -10.48
CA SER A 469 -22.07 -13.77 -10.46
C SER A 469 -22.38 -14.18 -9.02
N LEU A 470 -23.62 -13.92 -8.58
CA LEU A 470 -24.12 -14.18 -7.23
C LEU A 470 -25.34 -15.11 -7.25
N VAL A 471 -25.27 -16.19 -8.02
CA VAL A 471 -26.34 -17.18 -8.12
C VAL A 471 -26.48 -17.95 -6.80
N ASN A 472 -27.68 -17.94 -6.22
CA ASN A 472 -27.99 -18.58 -4.93
C ASN A 472 -27.13 -18.08 -3.75
N VAL A 473 -26.77 -16.80 -3.75
CA VAL A 473 -26.04 -16.16 -2.65
C VAL A 473 -26.95 -15.15 -1.96
N ALA A 474 -27.08 -15.25 -0.63
CA ALA A 474 -27.86 -14.35 0.20
C ALA A 474 -26.99 -13.64 1.24
N GLY A 475 -27.46 -12.52 1.80
CA GLY A 475 -26.72 -11.79 2.83
C GLY A 475 -26.45 -12.64 4.09
N ASN A 476 -27.32 -13.60 4.41
CA ASN A 476 -27.15 -14.49 5.54
C ASN A 476 -25.93 -15.43 5.39
N ASP A 477 -25.52 -15.78 4.17
CA ASP A 477 -24.32 -16.61 3.95
C ASP A 477 -23.05 -15.91 4.46
N PHE A 478 -23.01 -14.58 4.35
CA PHE A 478 -21.90 -13.75 4.82
C PHE A 478 -21.93 -13.64 6.35
N VAL A 479 -23.13 -13.47 6.94
CA VAL A 479 -23.30 -13.45 8.41
C VAL A 479 -22.87 -14.79 9.03
N GLN A 480 -23.17 -15.90 8.35
CA GLN A 480 -22.74 -17.24 8.76
C GLN A 480 -21.24 -17.49 8.56
N GLY A 481 -20.51 -16.62 7.86
CA GLY A 481 -19.07 -16.78 7.65
C GLY A 481 -18.71 -17.82 6.59
N ASN A 482 -19.54 -17.99 5.55
CA ASN A 482 -19.27 -18.94 4.47
C ASN A 482 -18.01 -18.54 3.69
N LYS A 483 -16.87 -19.14 4.06
CA LYS A 483 -15.53 -18.82 3.51
C LYS A 483 -15.49 -18.85 1.99
N LYS A 484 -16.10 -19.84 1.35
CA LYS A 484 -16.12 -19.99 -0.11
C LYS A 484 -16.83 -18.83 -0.80
N LEU A 485 -18.00 -18.43 -0.29
CA LEU A 485 -18.78 -17.34 -0.86
C LEU A 485 -18.11 -15.97 -0.61
N ILE A 486 -17.52 -15.79 0.58
CA ILE A 486 -16.72 -14.59 0.91
C ILE A 486 -15.55 -14.45 -0.06
N LEU A 487 -14.73 -15.49 -0.25
CA LEU A 487 -13.59 -15.46 -1.17
C LEU A 487 -14.03 -15.24 -2.63
N ALA A 488 -15.12 -15.88 -3.06
CA ALA A 488 -15.67 -15.68 -4.40
C ALA A 488 -16.14 -14.24 -4.64
N TYR A 489 -16.75 -13.60 -3.63
CA TYR A 489 -17.17 -12.20 -3.70
C TYR A 489 -15.97 -11.25 -3.72
N LEU A 490 -14.99 -11.47 -2.84
CA LEU A 490 -13.77 -10.66 -2.76
C LEU A 490 -12.93 -10.73 -4.04
N TRP A 491 -12.86 -11.92 -4.66
CA TRP A 491 -12.24 -12.07 -5.97
C TRP A 491 -12.92 -11.19 -7.03
N GLN A 492 -14.25 -11.22 -7.09
CA GLN A 492 -15.01 -10.41 -8.04
C GLN A 492 -14.82 -8.91 -7.79
N LEU A 493 -14.79 -8.47 -6.52
CA LEU A 493 -14.48 -7.10 -6.15
C LEU A 493 -13.06 -6.67 -6.58
N MET A 494 -12.04 -7.49 -6.28
CA MET A 494 -10.66 -7.18 -6.65
C MET A 494 -10.49 -7.11 -8.18
N ARG A 495 -11.08 -8.07 -8.91
CA ARG A 495 -11.10 -8.05 -10.38
C ARG A 495 -11.83 -6.82 -10.92
N PHE A 496 -13.00 -6.48 -10.35
CA PHE A 496 -13.77 -5.30 -10.73
C PHE A 496 -12.96 -4.01 -10.54
N ASN A 497 -12.32 -3.84 -9.37
CA ASN A 497 -11.45 -2.69 -9.09
C ASN A 497 -10.40 -2.51 -10.20
N LEU A 498 -9.66 -3.57 -10.52
CA LEU A 498 -8.61 -3.51 -11.53
C LEU A 498 -9.14 -3.17 -12.93
N LEU A 499 -10.29 -3.73 -13.31
CA LEU A 499 -10.91 -3.41 -14.60
C LEU A 499 -11.42 -1.96 -14.66
N GLN A 500 -11.95 -1.41 -13.56
CA GLN A 500 -12.32 0.01 -13.50
C GLN A 500 -11.10 0.90 -13.64
N LEU A 501 -9.99 0.57 -12.97
CA LEU A 501 -8.73 1.30 -13.11
C LEU A 501 -8.23 1.31 -14.57
N LEU A 502 -8.28 0.17 -15.26
CA LEU A 502 -7.91 0.10 -16.69
C LEU A 502 -8.88 0.85 -17.60
N LYS A 503 -10.19 0.79 -17.32
CA LYS A 503 -11.22 1.52 -18.08
C LYS A 503 -11.00 3.04 -18.01
N ASN A 504 -10.65 3.56 -16.84
CA ASN A 504 -10.42 4.99 -16.62
C ASN A 504 -9.24 5.54 -17.44
N LEU A 505 -8.21 4.72 -17.71
CA LEU A 505 -7.08 5.12 -18.56
C LEU A 505 -7.41 5.10 -20.06
N ARG A 506 -8.31 4.21 -20.50
CA ARG A 506 -8.68 4.07 -21.92
C ARG A 506 -9.62 5.14 -22.43
N TYR A 507 -10.26 5.94 -21.56
CA TYR A 507 -11.15 7.02 -21.99
C TYR A 507 -10.44 8.02 -22.93
N HIS A 508 -9.11 8.10 -22.86
CA HIS A 508 -8.29 8.93 -23.75
C HIS A 508 -7.89 8.28 -25.09
N HIS A 509 -7.99 6.95 -25.26
CA HIS A 509 -7.40 6.25 -26.42
C HIS A 509 -8.32 5.28 -27.19
N SER A 510 -9.48 4.89 -26.65
CA SER A 510 -10.39 3.97 -27.37
C SER A 510 -11.84 4.08 -26.91
N GLN A 511 -12.75 4.09 -27.88
CA GLN A 511 -14.20 4.28 -27.74
C GLN A 511 -14.89 3.29 -26.78
N GLY A 512 -14.95 3.61 -25.49
CA GLY A 512 -15.94 3.09 -24.53
C GLY A 512 -16.00 1.59 -24.25
N LYS A 513 -15.17 0.75 -24.90
CA LYS A 513 -15.22 -0.72 -24.78
C LYS A 513 -14.66 -1.19 -23.44
N GLU A 514 -15.43 -2.02 -22.74
CA GLU A 514 -15.02 -2.67 -21.49
C GLU A 514 -13.77 -3.54 -21.70
N VAL A 515 -12.81 -3.46 -20.77
CA VAL A 515 -11.60 -4.26 -20.80
C VAL A 515 -11.91 -5.66 -20.29
N THR A 516 -11.63 -6.68 -21.09
CA THR A 516 -11.82 -8.08 -20.73
C THR A 516 -10.49 -8.77 -20.42
N ASP A 517 -10.54 -9.93 -19.78
CA ASP A 517 -9.36 -10.76 -19.49
C ASP A 517 -8.62 -11.14 -20.79
N ALA A 518 -9.37 -11.33 -21.89
CA ALA A 518 -8.80 -11.60 -23.22
C ALA A 518 -8.06 -10.39 -23.80
N ASP A 519 -8.53 -9.16 -23.53
CA ASP A 519 -7.83 -7.94 -23.95
C ASP A 519 -6.51 -7.77 -23.21
N ILE A 520 -6.46 -8.12 -21.91
CA ILE A 520 -5.24 -8.09 -21.09
C ILE A 520 -4.22 -9.11 -21.62
N LEU A 521 -4.68 -10.33 -21.90
CA LEU A 521 -3.84 -11.39 -22.49
C LEU A 521 -3.26 -10.97 -23.85
N LYS A 522 -4.11 -10.41 -24.72
CA LYS A 522 -3.70 -9.92 -26.04
C LYS A 522 -2.69 -8.78 -25.92
N TRP A 523 -2.94 -7.83 -25.01
CA TRP A 523 -2.03 -6.73 -24.74
C TRP A 523 -0.65 -7.24 -24.30
N ALA A 524 -0.59 -8.18 -23.35
CA ALA A 524 0.68 -8.69 -22.82
C ALA A 524 1.52 -9.36 -23.93
N ASN A 525 0.91 -10.25 -24.72
CA ASN A 525 1.57 -10.89 -25.84
C ASN A 525 2.03 -9.89 -26.91
N ASN A 526 1.21 -8.89 -27.23
CA ASN A 526 1.57 -7.87 -28.20
C ASN A 526 2.74 -7.00 -27.71
N LYS A 527 2.76 -6.64 -26.43
CA LYS A 527 3.82 -5.82 -25.81
C LYS A 527 5.17 -6.53 -25.79
N VAL A 528 5.17 -7.83 -25.46
CA VAL A 528 6.37 -8.69 -25.53
C VAL A 528 6.85 -8.82 -26.98
N LYS A 529 5.94 -9.11 -27.92
CA LYS A 529 6.26 -9.23 -29.34
C LYS A 529 6.82 -7.94 -29.94
N SER A 530 6.25 -6.77 -29.60
CA SER A 530 6.70 -5.48 -30.12
C SER A 530 8.10 -5.09 -29.63
N ALA A 531 8.53 -5.65 -28.50
CA ALA A 531 9.88 -5.48 -27.97
C ALA A 531 10.89 -6.49 -28.55
N GLY A 532 10.52 -7.24 -29.60
CA GLY A 532 11.38 -8.22 -30.26
C GLY A 532 11.62 -9.50 -29.46
N ARG A 533 10.79 -9.78 -28.44
CA ARG A 533 10.85 -10.99 -27.63
C ARG A 533 9.96 -12.10 -28.20
N VAL A 534 10.29 -13.34 -27.88
CA VAL A 534 9.67 -14.53 -28.51
C VAL A 534 8.64 -15.21 -27.62
N SER A 535 8.64 -14.98 -26.31
CA SER A 535 7.69 -15.66 -25.43
C SER A 535 6.25 -15.20 -25.69
N ARG A 536 5.33 -16.14 -25.57
CA ARG A 536 3.90 -15.94 -25.75
C ARG A 536 3.15 -16.89 -24.84
N ILE A 537 2.00 -16.45 -24.36
CA ILE A 537 1.08 -17.28 -23.57
C ILE A 537 -0.27 -17.40 -24.25
N GLU A 538 -0.88 -18.57 -24.16
CA GLU A 538 -2.21 -18.84 -24.72
C GLU A 538 -3.33 -18.53 -23.73
N SER A 539 -3.02 -18.60 -22.44
CA SER A 539 -3.94 -18.26 -21.35
C SER A 539 -3.18 -17.96 -20.06
N PHE A 540 -3.85 -17.41 -19.06
CA PHE A 540 -3.30 -17.25 -17.71
C PHE A 540 -3.17 -18.57 -16.92
N ARG A 541 -3.44 -19.72 -17.56
CA ARG A 541 -3.25 -21.08 -17.01
C ARG A 541 -2.05 -21.80 -17.63
N ASP A 542 -1.32 -21.14 -18.53
CA ASP A 542 -0.19 -21.74 -19.23
C ASP A 542 0.91 -22.14 -18.24
N LYS A 543 1.27 -23.43 -18.20
CA LYS A 543 2.26 -23.97 -17.27
C LYS A 543 3.65 -23.36 -17.47
N ASN A 544 3.95 -22.85 -18.66
CA ASN A 544 5.22 -22.19 -18.95
C ASN A 544 5.40 -20.90 -18.15
N LEU A 545 4.32 -20.31 -17.63
CA LEU A 545 4.40 -19.15 -16.72
C LEU A 545 5.18 -19.44 -15.44
N SER A 546 5.26 -20.71 -15.01
CA SER A 546 5.95 -21.11 -13.78
C SER A 546 7.45 -20.82 -13.77
N ASN A 547 8.10 -20.69 -14.94
CA ASN A 547 9.52 -20.33 -15.04
C ASN A 547 9.78 -18.82 -14.88
N GLY A 548 8.73 -17.99 -14.95
CA GLY A 548 8.80 -16.55 -14.79
C GLY A 548 9.35 -15.76 -16.00
N ILE A 549 9.89 -16.43 -17.03
CA ILE A 549 10.56 -15.76 -18.16
C ILE A 549 9.61 -14.81 -18.89
N PHE A 550 8.37 -15.23 -19.14
CA PHE A 550 7.36 -14.37 -19.78
C PHE A 550 7.14 -13.06 -19.03
N PHE A 551 7.07 -13.08 -17.70
CA PHE A 551 6.87 -11.86 -16.91
C PHE A 551 8.11 -10.97 -16.92
N LEU A 552 9.31 -11.55 -16.88
CA LEU A 552 10.54 -10.78 -16.96
C LEU A 552 10.70 -10.12 -18.33
N GLU A 553 10.33 -10.83 -19.41
CA GLU A 553 10.26 -10.25 -20.75
C GLU A 553 9.22 -9.12 -20.78
N LEU A 554 8.00 -9.35 -20.29
CA LEU A 554 6.94 -8.34 -20.23
C LEU A 554 7.35 -7.09 -19.45
N LEU A 555 7.94 -7.25 -18.26
CA LEU A 555 8.44 -6.14 -17.45
C LEU A 555 9.53 -5.36 -18.19
N SER A 556 10.47 -6.07 -18.83
CA SER A 556 11.53 -5.42 -19.64
C SER A 556 10.98 -4.73 -20.91
N SER A 557 9.86 -5.22 -21.46
CA SER A 557 9.17 -4.59 -22.60
C SER A 557 8.42 -3.32 -22.20
N VAL A 558 8.05 -3.22 -20.93
CA VAL A 558 7.34 -2.06 -20.36
C VAL A 558 8.34 -0.99 -19.91
N GLU A 559 9.41 -1.38 -19.23
CA GLU A 559 10.52 -0.51 -18.84
C GLU A 559 11.83 -1.31 -18.91
N PRO A 560 12.67 -1.10 -19.93
CA PRO A 560 13.90 -1.88 -20.12
C PRO A 560 14.88 -1.78 -18.96
N ARG A 561 14.85 -0.69 -18.18
CA ARG A 561 15.85 -0.42 -17.13
C ARG A 561 15.64 -1.23 -15.84
N VAL A 562 14.45 -1.78 -15.60
CA VAL A 562 14.14 -2.42 -14.31
C VAL A 562 14.52 -3.90 -14.21
N VAL A 563 14.77 -4.57 -15.35
CA VAL A 563 15.15 -5.99 -15.40
C VAL A 563 16.63 -6.11 -15.72
N ASN A 564 17.40 -6.68 -14.79
CA ASN A 564 18.78 -7.07 -15.03
C ASN A 564 18.84 -8.57 -15.38
N TRP A 565 19.02 -8.86 -16.67
CA TRP A 565 19.06 -10.23 -17.20
C TRP A 565 20.20 -11.09 -16.64
N ASN A 566 21.26 -10.51 -16.09
CA ASN A 566 22.33 -11.28 -15.43
C ASN A 566 21.87 -11.95 -14.13
N LEU A 567 20.75 -11.51 -13.56
CA LEU A 567 20.18 -12.05 -12.32
C LEU A 567 19.08 -13.08 -12.59
N VAL A 568 18.64 -13.19 -13.85
CA VAL A 568 17.56 -14.06 -14.29
C VAL A 568 18.10 -15.46 -14.53
N THR A 569 17.43 -16.44 -13.95
CA THR A 569 17.73 -17.87 -14.15
C THR A 569 16.82 -18.46 -15.24
N LYS A 570 17.11 -19.68 -15.68
CA LYS A 570 16.28 -20.36 -16.68
C LYS A 570 14.91 -20.79 -16.14
N GLY A 571 14.81 -21.04 -14.83
CA GLY A 571 13.56 -21.47 -14.19
C GLY A 571 13.26 -22.95 -14.44
N GLU A 572 14.30 -23.79 -14.51
CA GLU A 572 14.17 -25.23 -14.72
C GLU A 572 13.88 -25.94 -13.39
N SER A 573 14.65 -25.62 -12.34
CA SER A 573 14.45 -26.13 -10.98
C SER A 573 13.47 -25.27 -10.19
N ASP A 574 12.87 -25.83 -9.13
CA ASP A 574 11.95 -25.08 -8.28
C ASP A 574 12.63 -23.91 -7.55
N ASP A 575 13.92 -24.04 -7.21
CA ASP A 575 14.71 -22.94 -6.64
C ASP A 575 14.91 -21.80 -7.64
N GLU A 576 15.21 -22.12 -8.90
CA GLU A 576 15.35 -21.13 -9.97
C GLU A 576 14.01 -20.42 -10.24
N LYS A 577 12.91 -21.17 -10.32
CA LYS A 577 11.56 -20.62 -10.46
C LYS A 577 11.22 -19.68 -9.30
N ARG A 578 11.54 -20.09 -8.07
CA ARG A 578 11.35 -19.27 -6.87
C ARG A 578 12.16 -17.98 -6.94
N LEU A 579 13.43 -18.05 -7.32
CA LEU A 579 14.30 -16.87 -7.49
C LEU A 579 13.75 -15.90 -8.55
N ASN A 580 13.28 -16.42 -9.69
CA ASN A 580 12.65 -15.60 -10.72
C ASN A 580 11.33 -14.99 -10.21
N ALA A 581 10.49 -15.75 -9.50
CA ALA A 581 9.21 -15.28 -8.97
C ALA A 581 9.35 -14.16 -7.93
N ILE A 582 10.29 -14.29 -6.98
CA ILE A 582 10.59 -13.22 -6.00
C ILE A 582 11.11 -11.96 -6.71
N TYR A 583 11.95 -12.14 -7.74
CA TYR A 583 12.47 -11.04 -8.53
C TYR A 583 11.35 -10.33 -9.32
N ILE A 584 10.45 -11.07 -9.98
CA ILE A 584 9.29 -10.53 -10.71
C ILE A 584 8.42 -9.68 -9.80
N ILE A 585 8.07 -10.18 -8.61
CA ILE A 585 7.22 -9.46 -7.66
C ILE A 585 7.90 -8.16 -7.22
N SER A 586 9.20 -8.21 -6.92
CA SER A 586 9.96 -7.04 -6.50
C SER A 586 10.07 -6.00 -7.61
N VAL A 587 10.39 -6.41 -8.83
CA VAL A 587 10.47 -5.51 -9.99
C VAL A 587 9.10 -4.90 -10.32
N ALA A 588 8.02 -5.67 -10.28
CA ALA A 588 6.67 -5.16 -10.49
C ALA A 588 6.29 -4.12 -9.41
N ARG A 589 6.61 -4.38 -8.13
CA ARG A 589 6.40 -3.41 -7.05
C ARG A 589 7.26 -2.15 -7.21
N LYS A 590 8.49 -2.29 -7.70
CA LYS A 590 9.42 -1.19 -8.01
C LYS A 590 8.88 -0.28 -9.10
N LEU A 591 8.24 -0.83 -10.13
CA LEU A 591 7.52 -0.02 -11.13
C LEU A 591 6.38 0.78 -10.49
N GLY A 592 5.63 0.15 -9.58
CA GLY A 592 4.46 0.78 -8.96
C GLY A 592 3.26 -0.15 -8.82
N CYS A 593 3.37 -1.42 -9.22
CA CYS A 593 2.29 -2.37 -9.12
C CYS A 593 2.00 -2.70 -7.65
N SER A 594 0.82 -2.34 -7.17
CA SER A 594 0.36 -2.65 -5.81
C SER A 594 -0.24 -4.06 -5.76
N ILE A 595 0.63 -5.07 -5.69
CA ILE A 595 0.29 -6.50 -5.81
C ILE A 595 0.53 -7.29 -4.51
N PHE A 596 -0.33 -8.29 -4.27
CA PHE A 596 -0.38 -9.07 -3.03
C PHE A 596 -0.16 -10.58 -3.21
N LEU A 597 0.14 -11.03 -4.44
CA LEU A 597 0.47 -12.42 -4.71
C LEU A 597 1.82 -12.82 -4.08
N LEU A 598 1.98 -14.12 -3.87
CA LEU A 598 3.21 -14.74 -3.39
C LEU A 598 4.01 -15.35 -4.54
N PRO A 599 5.32 -15.63 -4.37
CA PRO A 599 6.12 -16.35 -5.37
C PRO A 599 5.49 -17.67 -5.79
N GLU A 600 4.88 -18.39 -4.83
CA GLU A 600 4.18 -19.66 -5.06
C GLU A 600 3.01 -19.51 -6.03
N ASP A 601 2.34 -18.35 -6.07
CA ASP A 601 1.25 -18.11 -7.02
C ASP A 601 1.73 -18.04 -8.48
N ILE A 602 2.99 -17.66 -8.72
CA ILE A 602 3.61 -17.69 -10.04
C ILE A 602 4.05 -19.12 -10.37
N MET A 603 4.74 -19.77 -9.43
CA MET A 603 5.26 -21.13 -9.60
C MET A 603 4.15 -22.16 -9.86
N GLU A 604 3.04 -22.05 -9.13
CA GLU A 604 1.87 -22.93 -9.25
C GLU A 604 0.89 -22.47 -10.35
N VAL A 605 1.15 -21.34 -11.00
CA VAL A 605 0.32 -20.74 -12.06
C VAL A 605 -1.12 -20.50 -11.58
N ASN A 606 -1.26 -19.76 -10.48
CA ASN A 606 -2.54 -19.31 -9.98
C ASN A 606 -3.14 -18.26 -10.92
N GLN A 607 -3.98 -18.70 -11.85
CA GLN A 607 -4.57 -17.87 -12.92
C GLN A 607 -5.15 -16.52 -12.43
N LYS A 608 -5.75 -16.50 -11.23
CA LYS A 608 -6.36 -15.29 -10.66
C LYS A 608 -5.28 -14.26 -10.36
N MET A 609 -4.24 -14.67 -9.66
CA MET A 609 -3.12 -13.80 -9.29
C MET A 609 -2.27 -13.39 -10.50
N ILE A 610 -2.10 -14.30 -11.46
CA ILE A 610 -1.46 -14.02 -12.74
C ILE A 610 -2.20 -12.93 -13.54
N LEU A 611 -3.53 -13.00 -13.59
CA LEU A 611 -4.36 -11.96 -14.22
C LEU A 611 -4.13 -10.61 -13.54
N ILE A 612 -4.18 -10.57 -12.20
CA ILE A 612 -3.98 -9.33 -11.43
C ILE A 612 -2.58 -8.76 -11.66
N LEU A 613 -1.54 -9.60 -11.67
CA LEU A 613 -0.17 -9.18 -11.95
C LEU A 613 -0.07 -8.55 -13.36
N THR A 614 -0.55 -9.25 -14.38
CA THR A 614 -0.47 -8.80 -15.78
C THR A 614 -1.23 -7.50 -15.99
N ALA A 615 -2.44 -7.40 -15.44
CA ALA A 615 -3.27 -6.20 -15.55
C ALA A 615 -2.71 -5.03 -14.71
N SER A 616 -2.03 -5.28 -13.60
CA SER A 616 -1.33 -4.23 -12.84
C SER A 616 -0.15 -3.65 -13.63
N ILE A 617 0.62 -4.52 -14.31
CA ILE A 617 1.70 -4.09 -15.21
C ILE A 617 1.13 -3.28 -16.39
N MET A 618 0.02 -3.74 -16.97
CA MET A 618 -0.71 -3.02 -18.02
C MET A 618 -1.16 -1.64 -17.55
N TYR A 619 -1.77 -1.56 -16.37
CA TYR A 619 -2.24 -0.30 -15.79
C TYR A 619 -1.10 0.71 -15.68
N TRP A 620 0.03 0.30 -15.10
CA TRP A 620 1.20 1.17 -15.00
C TRP A 620 1.73 1.58 -16.39
N SER A 621 1.84 0.64 -17.32
CA SER A 621 2.34 0.91 -18.67
C SER A 621 1.47 1.93 -19.43
N LEU A 622 0.15 1.90 -19.24
CA LEU A 622 -0.79 2.81 -19.92
C LEU A 622 -0.86 4.19 -19.29
N GLN A 623 -0.34 4.37 -18.06
CA GLN A 623 -0.21 5.68 -17.44
C GLN A 623 0.96 6.48 -18.00
N GLN A 624 1.93 5.80 -18.64
CA GLN A 624 3.04 6.48 -19.27
C GLN A 624 2.56 7.14 -20.57
N PRO A 625 2.78 8.46 -20.76
CA PRO A 625 2.66 9.10 -22.06
C PRO A 625 3.37 8.26 -23.11
N SER A 626 2.66 7.95 -24.21
CA SER A 626 3.27 7.38 -25.40
C SER A 626 4.39 8.30 -25.84
N GLU A 627 5.63 7.82 -25.76
CA GLU A 627 6.67 8.35 -26.63
C GLU A 627 6.18 8.05 -28.05
N GLU A 628 5.72 9.08 -28.76
CA GLU A 628 5.59 8.95 -30.21
C GLU A 628 6.99 8.58 -30.72
N PRO A 629 7.11 7.54 -31.56
CA PRO A 629 8.38 7.29 -32.22
C PRO A 629 8.65 8.48 -33.13
N ASP A 630 9.64 9.30 -32.77
CA ASP A 630 10.15 10.38 -33.59
C ASP A 630 10.37 9.85 -35.01
N GLN A 631 9.51 10.28 -35.93
CA GLN A 631 9.75 10.14 -37.36
C GLN A 631 10.74 11.23 -37.78
N CYS A 632 12.01 10.82 -37.90
CA CYS A 632 13.09 11.40 -38.69
C CYS A 632 13.39 12.91 -38.58
N GLU A 633 14.63 13.25 -38.22
CA GLU A 633 15.54 13.91 -39.18
C GLU A 633 17.02 13.81 -38.76
N SER A 634 17.86 13.58 -39.77
CA SER A 634 19.34 13.59 -39.81
C SER A 634 20.10 12.35 -39.28
N CYS A 635 20.36 11.44 -40.21
CA CYS A 635 21.61 10.69 -40.25
C CYS A 635 22.79 11.68 -40.43
N VAL A 636 23.54 11.92 -39.36
CA VAL A 636 24.93 12.38 -39.47
C VAL A 636 25.80 11.22 -39.01
N ASP A 637 26.52 10.67 -39.98
CA ASP A 637 27.51 9.62 -39.84
C ASP A 637 28.71 10.22 -39.07
N ASP A 638 28.85 9.93 -37.77
CA ASP A 638 30.05 10.29 -37.00
C ASP A 638 30.91 9.04 -36.85
N SER A 639 31.66 8.75 -37.91
CA SER A 639 32.87 7.95 -37.78
C SER A 639 34.04 8.90 -37.48
N SER A 640 34.73 8.60 -36.37
CA SER A 640 36.07 9.05 -35.99
C SER A 640 36.25 10.34 -35.17
N ILE A 641 35.98 10.25 -33.86
CA ILE A 641 36.71 11.05 -32.86
C ILE A 641 37.39 10.13 -31.84
N HIS A 642 38.55 9.60 -32.25
CA HIS A 642 39.63 9.27 -31.34
C HIS A 642 40.96 9.62 -32.02
N ARG A 643 41.47 10.83 -31.75
CA ARG A 643 42.82 11.07 -31.20
C ARG A 643 43.30 12.49 -31.48
N ALA A 644 44.09 12.96 -30.52
CA ALA A 644 45.08 14.03 -30.59
C ALA A 644 44.53 15.47 -30.50
N ALA A 645 44.42 15.92 -29.25
CA ALA A 645 44.82 17.27 -28.92
C ALA A 645 46.35 17.37 -29.04
N SER A 646 46.85 18.18 -29.97
CA SER A 646 48.10 18.94 -29.84
C SER A 646 48.44 19.68 -31.13
N GLU A 647 48.76 20.97 -30.96
CA GLU A 647 49.67 21.80 -31.76
C GLU A 647 49.14 22.59 -32.97
N ILE A 648 49.11 23.90 -32.71
CA ILE A 648 49.10 25.04 -33.63
C ILE A 648 50.48 25.15 -34.29
N SER A 649 50.57 25.32 -35.61
CA SER A 649 51.25 26.44 -36.31
C SER A 649 51.80 26.11 -37.71
N ILE A 650 51.52 27.05 -38.63
CA ILE A 650 52.40 27.62 -39.68
C ILE A 650 52.56 26.90 -41.05
N ASP A 651 52.29 27.71 -42.10
CA ASP A 651 52.77 27.71 -43.50
C ASP A 651 52.41 26.54 -44.44
N ASP A 652 52.24 26.66 -45.75
CA ASP A 652 52.17 27.73 -46.77
C ASP A 652 51.97 26.95 -48.12
N ILE A 653 51.67 27.65 -49.22
CA ILE A 653 51.97 27.26 -50.63
C ILE A 653 51.00 26.33 -51.42
N THR A 654 50.19 27.01 -52.23
CA THR A 654 49.87 26.85 -53.69
C THR A 654 49.25 25.61 -54.33
N SER A 655 48.18 25.90 -55.11
CA SER A 655 47.90 25.44 -56.49
C SER A 655 47.59 23.95 -56.71
N GLU A 656 46.74 23.49 -57.64
CA GLU A 656 46.29 24.03 -58.92
C GLU A 656 45.11 23.14 -59.44
N LYS A 657 44.21 23.74 -60.24
CA LYS A 657 43.45 23.19 -61.38
C LYS A 657 42.69 21.83 -61.29
N ALA A 658 41.36 21.94 -61.26
CA ALA A 658 40.34 21.56 -62.27
C ALA A 658 40.76 20.74 -63.54
N PRO A 659 39.80 20.34 -64.41
CA PRO A 659 38.53 19.61 -64.25
C PRO A 659 38.34 18.55 -65.39
N SER A 660 37.15 17.94 -65.50
CA SER A 660 36.49 17.39 -66.73
C SER A 660 35.71 16.12 -66.35
N ASP A 661 34.58 15.72 -66.92
CA ASP A 661 33.58 16.22 -67.87
C ASP A 661 32.58 15.03 -68.03
N TRP A 662 31.49 15.26 -68.79
CA TRP A 662 30.60 14.27 -69.44
C TRP A 662 29.56 13.59 -68.56
N GLU A 663 28.35 13.28 -69.02
CA GLU A 663 27.37 13.76 -70.01
C GLU A 663 26.24 12.71 -69.97
N ASP A 664 25.05 13.10 -70.42
CA ASP A 664 23.92 12.23 -70.82
C ASP A 664 23.17 11.41 -69.73
N GLY A 665 21.83 11.30 -69.74
CA GLY A 665 20.86 11.82 -70.68
C GLY A 665 19.44 11.30 -70.35
N SER A 666 18.45 12.15 -70.64
CA SER A 666 17.08 11.87 -71.10
C SER A 666 16.32 10.63 -70.61
N LEU A 667 15.10 10.83 -70.09
CA LEU A 667 13.88 10.59 -70.88
C LEU A 667 12.59 11.01 -70.14
N THR A 668 11.67 11.53 -70.95
CA THR A 668 10.43 12.27 -70.69
C THR A 668 9.16 11.41 -70.79
N ALA A 669 8.03 12.04 -70.44
CA ALA A 669 6.63 11.83 -70.90
C ALA A 669 5.73 11.00 -69.97
N SER A 670 4.83 11.58 -69.16
CA SER A 670 3.55 12.29 -69.46
C SER A 670 2.38 11.34 -69.82
N PHE A 671 1.25 11.40 -69.10
CA PHE A 671 -0.04 11.91 -69.61
C PHE A 671 -1.16 11.90 -68.56
N ILE A 672 -2.06 12.87 -68.73
CA ILE A 672 -3.23 13.29 -67.94
C ILE A 672 -4.51 12.72 -68.58
N SER A 673 -5.57 12.46 -67.78
CA SER A 673 -7.02 12.82 -67.98
C SER A 673 -7.95 11.77 -67.33
N ASN A 674 -8.81 12.06 -66.34
CA ASN A 674 -10.08 12.83 -66.27
C ASN A 674 -11.37 12.08 -66.70
N ILE A 675 -12.46 12.39 -65.95
CA ILE A 675 -13.93 12.18 -66.18
C ILE A 675 -14.52 10.84 -65.66
N ALA A 676 -15.76 10.68 -65.17
CA ALA A 676 -16.77 11.40 -64.35
C ALA A 676 -18.06 10.52 -64.36
N SER A 677 -18.86 10.63 -63.28
CA SER A 677 -20.35 10.56 -63.21
C SER A 677 -21.18 9.28 -63.47
N ASP A 678 -22.05 9.04 -62.47
CA ASP A 678 -23.52 8.80 -62.51
C ASP A 678 -24.19 7.39 -62.50
N ASP A 679 -25.14 7.33 -61.56
CA ASP A 679 -26.55 6.88 -61.63
C ASP A 679 -27.07 5.52 -61.08
N ALA A 680 -27.98 5.69 -60.09
CA ALA A 680 -29.38 5.22 -59.97
C ALA A 680 -29.71 3.74 -59.64
N ILE A 681 -30.39 3.46 -58.51
CA ILE A 681 -31.86 3.32 -58.21
C ILE A 681 -32.46 1.93 -58.53
N SER A 682 -33.08 1.28 -57.52
CA SER A 682 -34.41 0.59 -57.51
C SER A 682 -34.54 -0.26 -56.22
N GLU A 683 -35.37 0.07 -55.21
CA GLU A 683 -36.85 -0.07 -55.04
C GLU A 683 -37.38 -1.44 -54.56
N THR A 684 -38.06 -1.41 -53.38
CA THR A 684 -39.30 -2.13 -52.94
C THR A 684 -39.29 -3.68 -52.82
N SER A 685 -39.99 -4.37 -51.89
CA SER A 685 -41.37 -4.20 -51.39
C SER A 685 -41.68 -4.95 -50.05
N GLU A 686 -42.64 -4.39 -49.29
CA GLU A 686 -43.80 -4.94 -48.52
C GLU A 686 -43.69 -6.21 -47.63
N ILE A 687 -43.89 -6.13 -46.30
CA ILE A 687 -45.14 -6.14 -45.47
C ILE A 687 -45.94 -7.45 -45.53
N GLU A 688 -46.03 -8.18 -44.40
CA GLU A 688 -47.33 -8.65 -43.86
C GLU A 688 -47.26 -9.14 -42.39
N ASN A 689 -48.38 -8.94 -41.70
CA ASN A 689 -48.65 -9.12 -40.27
C ASN A 689 -48.88 -10.59 -39.84
N GLY A 690 -48.72 -10.86 -38.55
CA GLY A 690 -49.25 -12.08 -37.91
C GLY A 690 -49.15 -12.08 -36.38
N SER A 691 -50.27 -11.80 -35.72
CA SER A 691 -50.47 -11.75 -34.27
C SER A 691 -50.83 -13.10 -33.62
N SER A 692 -50.56 -13.23 -32.31
CA SER A 692 -51.25 -14.08 -31.29
C SER A 692 -51.07 -15.61 -31.43
N THR A 693 -51.02 -16.47 -30.40
CA THR A 693 -51.51 -16.46 -29.02
C THR A 693 -50.88 -17.65 -28.26
N THR A 694 -50.69 -17.49 -26.93
CA THR A 694 -50.84 -18.44 -25.81
C THR A 694 -50.84 -19.97 -26.08
N THR A 695 -50.07 -20.75 -25.31
CA THR A 695 -50.56 -21.94 -24.55
C THR A 695 -49.55 -22.38 -23.47
N THR A 696 -50.10 -22.62 -22.29
CA THR A 696 -49.55 -23.09 -21.01
C THR A 696 -49.23 -24.60 -21.03
N ILE A 697 -48.75 -25.12 -19.88
CA ILE A 697 -48.54 -26.54 -19.46
C ILE A 697 -47.07 -26.95 -19.66
N GLY A 698 -46.28 -27.32 -18.64
CA GLY A 698 -46.60 -27.95 -17.36
C GLY A 698 -45.95 -29.33 -17.35
N GLY A 699 -44.89 -29.49 -16.54
CA GLY A 699 -44.09 -30.71 -16.39
C GLY A 699 -42.81 -30.43 -15.63
#